data_AF-A0A3C0PEM0-F1
#
_entry.id   AF-A0A3C0PEM0-F1
#
_cell.length_a   1.000
_cell.length_b   1.000
_cell.length_c   1.000
_cell.angle_alpha   90.00
_cell.angle_beta   90.00
_cell.angle_gamma   90.00
#
_symmetry.space_group_name_H-M   'P 1'
#
loop_
_entity.id
_entity.type
_entity.pdbx_description
1 polymer ?
#
loop_
_entity_poly.entity_id
_entity_poly.type
_entity_poly.pdbx_seq_one_letter_code
_entity_poly.pdbx_strand_id
1 'polypeptide(L)'
;MYTLGGNFFKVIIMNLCRHIVAGIFMVCTCIIVYGNEHDTVIVTQPDTSNKTGAVSDSASSDSLPPIEKMPVLTLFVKAVYPPELVKKGVEGTVLLDLVVNDSGKVDSASVVKGIHPALDSAALAASRAFAFTPAMAGGKPVPVLIEYAYHFTLDDAVSSISEYVNFSGRLLERGDRKPLVNSMVVVGFMDTLADTSVKVPFGVYAKKIGGFQGQYLQAGSLVTTTDSTGAFSFKSLPAGQILVKAIVPDYESFIDTEYITNGQATNVIYRLQRISYGDNEVVVYGKVEKKEVAKQTLTLNEVRKIPGLGGDAVKVVQALPGVARVSFISGDIIVRGSSADDTKFYLDGIPIPQLFHFGGLKSTYNSDALSSVDLYPGGFNVEYGNAVGGTIEIKGRPAKADRLHCILDVNLVDASAIVEGPLSPKLSFLTTFRRSYVADVLAYVIKMMHITLPLTTAPYYWDNVTRLDYHPSKETSMFLTFFASTDEMKFVFSNTRGGSTEVSGAVDELSQTKAFKTLLYGYEQTISSSMQNSLRLALTNQSTKTNLLSYYRDNRDINGLCLRDQLNYTQSDKLKIMAGIDVTPNRAFYSVSAFGANGAVATKDSTWVSDLAAFTKAEYKIFDKLTLIPGFRYDYYTDISEGQPSFRCTARYDYIPRNTIKASLGTYSQDPQPVGEAVDPVFGNPDLPATLGRQAVLGYEYKITDLDNVDVQTYYNTQTNIPLSCDSISPVTGKSLNFLPCEKGRMYGFELLLRHNQGKHFFGWISYSLSRSERQSPIPYSSDFADSSWNPNAWYLNSNDQTHNLQIIGSWRFKWGMEAGMRIRYVTGNPITPNLGYTDGIFAYDDDIGSYRTINGKPRSDRMGAFKQLDIRVEKKFTYDKWIMSLYLDVQNVNYFWYNSPESYSYNYDGSERQATGSIIIPSIGFHAEF
;
A
#
# COMPACT_ATOMS: atom_id res chain seq x y z
N MET A 1 -42.28 12.85 -15.50
CA MET A 1 -40.82 12.90 -15.27
C MET A 1 -40.24 14.29 -15.50
N TYR A 2 -40.37 14.92 -16.68
CA TYR A 2 -39.75 16.23 -16.99
C TYR A 2 -39.90 17.33 -15.92
N THR A 3 -41.08 17.51 -15.32
CA THR A 3 -41.33 18.57 -14.32
C THR A 3 -40.66 18.36 -12.96
N LEU A 4 -40.38 17.12 -12.55
CA LEU A 4 -39.68 16.83 -11.30
C LEU A 4 -38.16 17.04 -11.44
N GLY A 5 -37.59 16.71 -12.60
CA GLY A 5 -36.17 16.92 -12.86
C GLY A 5 -35.75 18.39 -12.86
N GLY A 6 -36.53 19.27 -13.49
CA GLY A 6 -36.20 20.70 -13.57
C GLY A 6 -36.08 21.39 -12.21
N ASN A 7 -37.02 21.14 -11.30
CA ASN A 7 -36.97 21.69 -9.94
C ASN A 7 -35.84 21.08 -9.10
N PHE A 8 -35.54 19.79 -9.29
CA PHE A 8 -34.46 19.10 -8.58
C PHE A 8 -33.09 19.72 -8.87
N PHE A 9 -32.74 19.89 -10.15
CA PHE A 9 -31.50 20.59 -10.52
C PHE A 9 -31.51 22.03 -9.99
N LYS A 10 -32.63 22.77 -10.14
CA LYS A 10 -32.72 24.18 -9.74
C LYS A 10 -32.28 24.44 -8.29
N VAL A 11 -32.67 23.56 -7.37
CA VAL A 11 -32.33 23.66 -5.94
C VAL A 11 -30.85 23.36 -5.68
N ILE A 12 -30.26 22.36 -6.35
CA ILE A 12 -28.85 21.97 -6.16
C ILE A 12 -27.92 23.15 -6.48
N ILE A 13 -28.12 23.79 -7.65
CA ILE A 13 -27.15 24.75 -8.17
C ILE A 13 -27.25 26.10 -7.46
N MET A 14 -28.44 26.52 -7.02
CA MET A 14 -28.59 27.72 -6.19
C MET A 14 -27.81 27.60 -4.86
N ASN A 15 -27.79 26.40 -4.25
CA ASN A 15 -26.97 26.16 -3.07
C ASN A 15 -25.48 25.97 -3.42
N LEU A 16 -25.13 25.31 -4.53
CA LEU A 16 -23.74 25.21 -4.99
C LEU A 16 -23.10 26.60 -5.19
N CYS A 17 -23.84 27.55 -5.77
CA CYS A 17 -23.35 28.93 -5.94
C CYS A 17 -23.10 29.62 -4.57
N ARG A 18 -23.96 29.40 -3.57
CA ARG A 18 -23.74 29.89 -2.19
C ARG A 18 -22.48 29.27 -1.55
N HIS A 19 -22.25 27.97 -1.74
CA HIS A 19 -21.06 27.29 -1.19
C HIS A 19 -19.78 27.69 -1.89
N ILE A 20 -19.83 27.96 -3.20
CA ILE A 20 -18.69 28.51 -3.95
C ILE A 20 -18.32 29.89 -3.39
N VAL A 21 -19.28 30.79 -3.19
CA VAL A 21 -19.06 32.12 -2.57
C VAL A 21 -18.49 32.03 -1.14
N ALA A 22 -18.81 30.98 -0.38
CA ALA A 22 -18.22 30.73 0.94
C ALA A 22 -16.79 30.16 0.87
N GLY A 23 -16.54 29.16 0.00
CA GLY A 23 -15.21 28.54 -0.17
C GLY A 23 -14.17 29.47 -0.77
N ILE A 24 -14.64 30.42 -1.58
CA ILE A 24 -13.88 31.55 -2.14
C ILE A 24 -13.05 32.32 -1.11
N PHE A 25 -13.52 32.45 0.14
CA PHE A 25 -12.76 33.09 1.23
C PHE A 25 -11.72 32.18 1.90
N MET A 26 -11.84 30.85 1.76
CA MET A 26 -10.98 29.87 2.42
C MET A 26 -9.82 29.40 1.52
N VAL A 27 -10.00 29.47 0.21
CA VAL A 27 -9.01 29.05 -0.80
C VAL A 27 -8.08 30.23 -1.12
N CYS A 28 -7.40 30.76 -0.10
CA CYS A 28 -6.46 31.89 -0.18
C CYS A 28 -5.06 31.59 0.41
N THR A 29 -4.81 30.42 1.00
CA THR A 29 -3.82 30.36 2.10
C THR A 29 -2.50 29.57 1.93
N CYS A 30 -2.23 28.74 0.90
CA CYS A 30 -1.14 27.73 1.09
C CYS A 30 -0.30 27.07 -0.04
N ILE A 31 -0.70 26.97 -1.33
CA ILE A 31 0.01 26.07 -2.29
C ILE A 31 0.18 26.66 -3.71
N ILE A 32 1.35 26.47 -4.36
CA ILE A 32 1.70 25.92 -5.71
C ILE A 32 2.99 25.08 -5.40
N VAL A 33 3.99 24.86 -6.27
CA VAL A 33 4.51 23.56 -6.77
C VAL A 33 5.46 23.83 -7.99
N TYR A 34 6.13 22.82 -8.59
CA TYR A 34 7.37 23.03 -9.38
C TYR A 34 7.33 22.61 -10.88
N GLY A 35 8.48 22.57 -11.56
CA GLY A 35 8.94 21.39 -12.36
C GLY A 35 8.76 21.33 -13.91
N ASN A 36 9.90 21.12 -14.61
CA ASN A 36 10.34 19.97 -15.45
C ASN A 36 9.42 19.39 -16.60
N GLU A 37 9.91 18.84 -17.75
CA GLU A 37 11.26 18.67 -18.38
C GLU A 37 11.18 18.25 -19.90
N HIS A 38 12.32 17.88 -20.55
CA HIS A 38 12.49 17.46 -21.98
C HIS A 38 13.08 16.03 -22.15
N ASP A 39 13.08 15.42 -23.37
CA ASP A 39 14.22 14.71 -24.07
C ASP A 39 13.89 13.57 -25.10
N THR A 40 14.87 13.17 -25.94
CA THR A 40 14.88 12.10 -27.02
C THR A 40 16.35 11.65 -27.39
N VAL A 41 16.80 10.65 -28.21
CA VAL A 41 16.22 9.57 -29.08
C VAL A 41 17.24 8.42 -29.46
N ILE A 42 16.83 7.13 -29.45
CA ILE A 42 17.44 5.84 -29.98
C ILE A 42 19.00 5.58 -29.83
N VAL A 43 19.82 4.79 -30.60
CA VAL A 43 19.78 4.08 -31.92
C VAL A 43 20.71 2.80 -32.05
N THR A 44 20.14 1.63 -32.40
CA THR A 44 20.66 0.40 -33.14
C THR A 44 21.89 -0.51 -32.76
N GLN A 45 21.83 -1.77 -33.27
CA GLN A 45 22.77 -2.94 -33.20
C GLN A 45 23.26 -3.32 -34.65
N PRO A 46 23.78 -4.52 -35.10
CA PRO A 46 23.78 -5.95 -34.63
C PRO A 46 25.24 -6.60 -34.63
N ASP A 47 25.63 -7.88 -34.90
CA ASP A 47 25.02 -9.19 -35.29
C ASP A 47 25.88 -10.44 -34.84
N THR A 48 25.93 -11.55 -35.62
CA THR A 48 26.23 -12.97 -35.24
C THR A 48 26.85 -13.80 -36.44
N SER A 49 27.03 -15.15 -36.55
CA SER A 49 26.86 -16.42 -35.76
C SER A 49 27.58 -17.65 -36.43
N ASN A 50 27.66 -18.82 -35.74
CA ASN A 50 27.68 -20.24 -36.29
C ASN A 50 28.95 -20.79 -37.06
N LYS A 51 29.24 -22.11 -37.29
CA LYS A 51 28.71 -23.45 -36.85
C LYS A 51 29.71 -24.67 -36.98
N THR A 52 29.20 -25.89 -36.75
CA THR A 52 29.78 -27.25 -36.52
C THR A 52 30.13 -28.17 -37.74
N GLY A 53 30.86 -29.29 -37.53
CA GLY A 53 31.00 -30.45 -38.47
C GLY A 53 31.65 -31.73 -37.87
N ALA A 54 31.51 -32.92 -38.49
CA ALA A 54 32.03 -34.25 -38.05
C ALA A 54 32.16 -35.31 -39.19
N VAL A 55 32.96 -36.40 -39.05
CA VAL A 55 33.25 -37.45 -40.09
C VAL A 55 33.51 -38.87 -39.47
N SER A 56 33.49 -39.93 -40.30
CA SER A 56 33.65 -41.39 -40.02
C SER A 56 35.02 -42.00 -40.42
N ASP A 57 35.25 -43.33 -40.24
CA ASP A 57 35.63 -44.30 -41.32
C ASP A 57 35.98 -45.74 -40.81
N SER A 58 36.42 -46.67 -41.70
CA SER A 58 36.37 -48.15 -41.55
C SER A 58 37.60 -48.94 -42.10
N ALA A 59 37.79 -50.21 -41.68
CA ALA A 59 38.80 -51.16 -42.22
C ALA A 59 38.48 -52.66 -41.92
N SER A 60 39.21 -53.63 -42.51
CA SER A 60 38.92 -55.09 -42.49
C SER A 60 40.12 -56.02 -42.77
N SER A 61 40.13 -57.28 -42.28
CA SER A 61 41.02 -58.37 -42.78
C SER A 61 40.65 -59.80 -42.34
N ASP A 62 40.72 -60.75 -43.28
CA ASP A 62 40.97 -62.22 -43.23
C ASP A 62 40.34 -63.17 -42.19
N SER A 63 40.06 -64.42 -42.62
CA SER A 63 39.36 -65.45 -41.85
C SER A 63 39.96 -66.87 -41.95
N LEU A 64 39.85 -67.60 -40.83
CA LEU A 64 40.08 -69.05 -40.70
C LEU A 64 38.94 -69.86 -41.38
N PRO A 65 39.10 -71.18 -41.60
CA PRO A 65 37.97 -72.04 -42.00
C PRO A 65 36.78 -71.82 -41.06
N PRO A 66 35.58 -71.51 -41.59
CA PRO A 66 34.49 -70.98 -40.78
C PRO A 66 33.98 -72.01 -39.77
N ILE A 67 33.77 -71.55 -38.54
CA ILE A 67 33.11 -72.34 -37.50
C ILE A 67 31.65 -72.55 -37.94
N GLU A 68 31.33 -73.79 -38.30
CA GLU A 68 30.03 -74.24 -38.80
C GLU A 68 28.91 -74.01 -37.77
N LYS A 69 29.26 -74.07 -36.47
CA LYS A 69 28.36 -73.73 -35.37
C LYS A 69 29.13 -73.15 -34.19
N MET A 70 28.91 -71.87 -33.91
CA MET A 70 29.49 -71.18 -32.74
C MET A 70 28.96 -71.77 -31.42
N PRO A 71 29.74 -71.67 -30.32
CA PRO A 71 29.33 -72.19 -29.02
C PRO A 71 28.20 -71.33 -28.44
N VAL A 72 27.04 -71.93 -28.18
CA VAL A 72 25.87 -71.24 -27.61
C VAL A 72 25.82 -71.48 -26.11
N LEU A 73 25.71 -70.43 -25.30
CA LEU A 73 25.66 -70.51 -23.84
C LEU A 73 24.49 -71.39 -23.36
N THR A 74 24.79 -72.46 -22.62
CA THR A 74 23.82 -73.42 -22.06
C THR A 74 23.64 -73.27 -20.56
N LEU A 75 24.65 -72.78 -19.84
CA LEU A 75 24.58 -72.40 -18.43
C LEU A 75 25.21 -71.02 -18.23
N PHE A 76 24.37 -70.04 -17.90
CA PHE A 76 24.79 -68.73 -17.41
C PHE A 76 24.89 -68.75 -15.88
N VAL A 77 25.94 -68.13 -15.34
CA VAL A 77 26.10 -67.90 -13.89
C VAL A 77 26.17 -66.40 -13.64
N LYS A 78 25.34 -65.90 -12.71
CA LYS A 78 25.25 -64.47 -12.46
C LYS A 78 26.42 -63.99 -11.57
N ALA A 79 27.21 -63.04 -12.08
CA ALA A 79 28.27 -62.41 -11.31
C ALA A 79 27.72 -61.61 -10.13
N VAL A 80 28.46 -61.63 -9.01
CA VAL A 80 28.12 -60.87 -7.81
C VAL A 80 28.47 -59.40 -8.02
N TYR A 81 27.47 -58.56 -8.30
CA TYR A 81 27.63 -57.10 -8.41
C TYR A 81 27.84 -56.51 -6.99
N PRO A 82 29.00 -55.92 -6.66
CA PRO A 82 29.25 -55.38 -5.32
C PRO A 82 28.33 -54.19 -4.98
N PRO A 83 27.63 -54.18 -3.83
CA PRO A 83 26.63 -53.16 -3.50
C PRO A 83 27.13 -51.71 -3.57
N GLU A 84 28.38 -51.45 -3.20
CA GLU A 84 29.01 -50.13 -3.29
C GLU A 84 29.13 -49.59 -4.73
N LEU A 85 29.18 -50.49 -5.71
CA LEU A 85 29.26 -50.14 -7.13
C LEU A 85 27.87 -50.00 -7.75
N VAL A 86 26.89 -50.79 -7.28
CA VAL A 86 25.45 -50.57 -7.57
C VAL A 86 25.04 -49.17 -7.09
N LYS A 87 25.41 -48.78 -5.86
CA LYS A 87 25.08 -47.47 -5.28
C LYS A 87 25.79 -46.29 -5.98
N LYS A 88 26.98 -46.52 -6.51
CA LYS A 88 27.72 -45.56 -7.36
C LYS A 88 27.27 -45.54 -8.82
N GLY A 89 26.45 -46.49 -9.26
CA GLY A 89 25.96 -46.58 -10.64
C GLY A 89 27.00 -47.01 -11.67
N VAL A 90 27.92 -47.91 -11.30
CA VAL A 90 29.04 -48.32 -12.17
C VAL A 90 28.58 -49.43 -13.14
N GLU A 91 27.79 -49.05 -14.13
CA GLU A 91 27.33 -49.93 -15.22
C GLU A 91 28.36 -50.08 -16.35
N GLY A 92 28.20 -51.12 -17.17
CA GLY A 92 28.95 -51.29 -18.42
C GLY A 92 29.13 -52.74 -18.84
N THR A 93 30.08 -52.97 -19.74
CA THR A 93 30.45 -54.30 -20.25
C THR A 93 31.88 -54.63 -19.85
N VAL A 94 32.07 -55.71 -19.09
CA VAL A 94 33.38 -56.35 -18.95
C VAL A 94 33.56 -57.28 -20.14
N LEU A 95 34.60 -57.06 -20.91
CA LEU A 95 34.93 -57.88 -22.09
C LEU A 95 35.90 -58.98 -21.67
N LEU A 96 35.48 -60.23 -21.82
CA LEU A 96 36.21 -61.41 -21.38
C LEU A 96 36.63 -62.27 -22.57
N ASP A 97 37.89 -62.66 -22.60
CA ASP A 97 38.37 -63.76 -23.43
C ASP A 97 38.07 -65.07 -22.70
N LEU A 98 37.23 -65.94 -23.28
CA LEU A 98 36.89 -67.25 -22.73
C LEU A 98 37.39 -68.35 -23.68
N VAL A 99 38.28 -69.20 -23.20
CA VAL A 99 38.65 -70.44 -23.92
C VAL A 99 37.61 -71.51 -23.57
N VAL A 100 36.69 -71.74 -24.50
CA VAL A 100 35.69 -72.82 -24.41
C VAL A 100 36.27 -74.07 -25.05
N ASN A 101 36.33 -75.16 -24.29
CA ASN A 101 36.89 -76.43 -24.74
C ASN A 101 35.92 -77.26 -25.60
N ASP A 102 36.40 -78.39 -26.12
CA ASP A 102 35.64 -79.34 -26.95
C ASP A 102 34.45 -80.00 -26.23
N SER A 103 34.42 -79.98 -24.90
CA SER A 103 33.27 -80.39 -24.08
C SER A 103 32.26 -79.26 -23.81
N GLY A 104 32.54 -78.03 -24.25
CA GLY A 104 31.71 -76.84 -24.03
C GLY A 104 31.90 -76.15 -22.68
N LYS A 105 32.98 -76.43 -21.93
CA LYS A 105 33.30 -75.75 -20.66
C LYS A 105 34.36 -74.67 -20.84
N VAL A 106 34.37 -73.67 -19.99
CA VAL A 106 35.40 -72.63 -19.95
C VAL A 106 36.65 -73.15 -19.21
N ASP A 107 37.73 -73.42 -19.95
CA ASP A 107 39.02 -73.85 -19.37
C ASP A 107 39.80 -72.67 -18.78
N SER A 108 39.74 -71.51 -19.43
CA SER A 108 40.36 -70.28 -18.95
C SER A 108 39.54 -69.05 -19.32
N ALA A 109 39.70 -68.01 -18.50
CA ALA A 109 39.04 -66.73 -18.67
C ALA A 109 40.00 -65.59 -18.30
N SER A 110 40.09 -64.57 -19.15
CA SER A 110 40.91 -63.36 -18.97
C SER A 110 40.11 -62.10 -19.30
N VAL A 111 40.42 -60.98 -18.64
CA VAL A 111 39.78 -59.69 -18.91
C VAL A 111 40.52 -59.00 -20.06
N VAL A 112 39.83 -58.76 -21.17
CA VAL A 112 40.32 -57.96 -22.31
C VAL A 112 40.10 -56.48 -22.03
N LYS A 113 38.93 -56.12 -21.49
CA LYS A 113 38.56 -54.75 -21.14
C LYS A 113 37.70 -54.72 -19.89
N GLY A 114 38.23 -54.13 -18.82
CA GLY A 114 37.52 -53.94 -17.56
C GLY A 114 36.70 -52.64 -17.51
N ILE A 115 35.82 -52.57 -16.50
CA ILE A 115 35.11 -51.36 -16.06
C ILE A 115 35.69 -50.88 -14.73
N HIS A 116 35.90 -51.82 -13.79
CA HIS A 116 36.34 -51.55 -12.43
C HIS A 116 36.81 -52.87 -11.79
N PRO A 117 37.99 -52.94 -11.13
CA PRO A 117 38.64 -54.21 -10.76
C PRO A 117 37.77 -55.25 -10.04
N ALA A 118 36.82 -54.81 -9.21
CA ALA A 118 35.90 -55.69 -8.50
C ALA A 118 34.76 -56.25 -9.38
N LEU A 119 34.30 -55.52 -10.41
CA LEU A 119 33.36 -56.02 -11.42
C LEU A 119 34.08 -56.98 -12.38
N ASP A 120 35.30 -56.60 -12.77
CA ASP A 120 36.16 -57.39 -13.66
C ASP A 120 36.45 -58.76 -13.05
N SER A 121 36.80 -58.76 -11.74
CA SER A 121 36.98 -59.97 -10.94
C SER A 121 35.69 -60.79 -10.77
N ALA A 122 34.53 -60.14 -10.58
CA ALA A 122 33.25 -60.83 -10.41
C ALA A 122 32.77 -61.50 -11.71
N ALA A 123 32.93 -60.84 -12.86
CA ALA A 123 32.60 -61.40 -14.17
C ALA A 123 33.52 -62.58 -14.52
N LEU A 124 34.84 -62.44 -14.29
CA LEU A 124 35.82 -63.51 -14.52
C LEU A 124 35.64 -64.70 -13.55
N ALA A 125 35.17 -64.47 -12.32
CA ALA A 125 34.81 -65.54 -11.40
C ALA A 125 33.54 -66.30 -11.85
N ALA A 126 32.54 -65.58 -12.39
CA ALA A 126 31.31 -66.18 -12.87
C ALA A 126 31.48 -66.92 -14.22
N SER A 127 32.25 -66.36 -15.16
CA SER A 127 32.43 -66.95 -16.50
C SER A 127 33.12 -68.31 -16.48
N ARG A 128 34.02 -68.55 -15.52
CA ARG A 128 34.63 -69.87 -15.26
C ARG A 128 33.63 -70.97 -14.89
N ALA A 129 32.42 -70.60 -14.49
CA ALA A 129 31.33 -71.54 -14.20
C ALA A 129 30.29 -71.64 -15.34
N PHE A 130 30.54 -71.01 -16.49
CA PHE A 130 29.67 -71.12 -17.66
C PHE A 130 29.85 -72.47 -18.36
N ALA A 131 28.77 -72.90 -19.01
CA ALA A 131 28.81 -73.95 -20.03
C ALA A 131 28.17 -73.44 -21.32
N PHE A 132 28.65 -73.95 -22.43
CA PHE A 132 28.19 -73.69 -23.79
C PHE A 132 27.93 -75.02 -24.50
N THR A 133 27.33 -75.00 -25.69
CA THR A 133 27.51 -76.10 -26.65
C THR A 133 28.95 -76.06 -27.17
N PRO A 134 29.59 -77.19 -27.48
CA PRO A 134 30.87 -77.19 -28.21
C PRO A 134 30.77 -76.38 -29.51
N ALA A 135 31.86 -75.72 -29.88
CA ALA A 135 32.00 -75.09 -31.19
C ALA A 135 32.31 -76.16 -32.23
N MET A 136 31.68 -76.11 -33.41
CA MET A 136 31.85 -77.12 -34.46
C MET A 136 32.58 -76.55 -35.66
N ALA A 137 33.61 -77.24 -36.14
CA ALA A 137 34.28 -76.97 -37.40
C ALA A 137 34.68 -78.30 -38.08
N GLY A 138 34.37 -78.45 -39.37
CA GLY A 138 34.59 -79.71 -40.09
C GLY A 138 33.84 -80.91 -39.47
N GLY A 139 32.64 -80.68 -38.94
CA GLY A 139 31.83 -81.69 -38.26
C GLY A 139 32.36 -82.19 -36.90
N LYS A 140 33.42 -81.59 -36.35
CA LYS A 140 34.02 -81.97 -35.05
C LYS A 140 33.90 -80.86 -34.01
N PRO A 141 33.76 -81.19 -32.71
CA PRO A 141 33.94 -80.20 -31.66
C PRO A 141 35.40 -79.74 -31.64
N VAL A 142 35.60 -78.43 -31.49
CA VAL A 142 36.91 -77.79 -31.39
C VAL A 142 36.95 -76.83 -30.21
N PRO A 143 38.09 -76.72 -29.50
CA PRO A 143 38.27 -75.63 -28.55
C PRO A 143 38.32 -74.29 -29.31
N VAL A 144 37.70 -73.26 -28.75
CA VAL A 144 37.62 -71.93 -29.36
C VAL A 144 37.81 -70.84 -28.31
N LEU A 145 38.53 -69.80 -28.68
CA LEU A 145 38.53 -68.54 -27.94
C LEU A 145 37.32 -67.72 -28.41
N ILE A 146 36.42 -67.40 -27.49
CA ILE A 146 35.32 -66.46 -27.74
C ILE A 146 35.48 -65.21 -26.88
N GLU A 147 35.25 -64.06 -27.49
CA GLU A 147 35.04 -62.81 -26.76
C GLU A 147 33.61 -62.82 -26.20
N TYR A 148 33.47 -62.66 -24.89
CA TYR A 148 32.19 -62.63 -24.18
C TYR A 148 31.99 -61.29 -23.49
N ALA A 149 30.95 -60.57 -23.91
CA ALA A 149 30.50 -59.34 -23.29
C ALA A 149 29.66 -59.63 -22.03
N TYR A 150 30.27 -59.55 -20.84
CA TYR A 150 29.51 -59.63 -19.58
C TYR A 150 28.98 -58.24 -19.22
N HIS A 151 27.66 -58.06 -19.30
CA HIS A 151 27.00 -56.80 -18.97
C HIS A 151 26.65 -56.70 -17.47
N PHE A 152 27.05 -55.60 -16.83
CA PHE A 152 26.54 -55.18 -15.53
C PHE A 152 25.57 -54.01 -15.73
N THR A 153 24.29 -54.25 -15.45
CA THR A 153 23.25 -53.21 -15.43
C THR A 153 22.61 -53.12 -14.04
N LEU A 154 21.99 -51.99 -13.74
CA LEU A 154 21.23 -51.75 -12.51
C LEU A 154 19.82 -52.37 -12.55
N ASP A 155 19.41 -53.02 -13.64
CA ASP A 155 18.01 -53.46 -13.85
C ASP A 155 17.48 -54.37 -12.74
N ASP A 156 18.32 -55.25 -12.17
CA ASP A 156 17.98 -56.06 -10.99
C ASP A 156 17.71 -55.21 -9.75
N ALA A 157 18.59 -54.24 -9.47
CA ALA A 157 18.45 -53.35 -8.33
C ALA A 157 17.24 -52.41 -8.51
N VAL A 158 17.00 -51.95 -9.74
CA VAL A 158 15.89 -51.07 -10.11
C VAL A 158 14.55 -51.79 -10.14
N SER A 159 14.50 -53.04 -10.59
CA SER A 159 13.29 -53.88 -10.54
C SER A 159 12.93 -54.32 -9.12
N SER A 160 13.91 -54.43 -8.21
CA SER A 160 13.67 -54.70 -6.78
C SER A 160 12.99 -53.55 -6.01
N ILE A 161 12.87 -52.35 -6.61
CA ILE A 161 12.18 -51.21 -6.00
C ILE A 161 10.66 -51.44 -6.10
N SER A 162 10.06 -51.80 -4.96
CA SER A 162 8.62 -52.04 -4.82
C SER A 162 7.79 -50.75 -4.85
N GLU A 163 6.54 -50.88 -5.29
CA GLU A 163 5.55 -49.79 -5.33
C GLU A 163 4.66 -49.84 -4.06
N TYR A 164 4.74 -48.84 -3.20
CA TYR A 164 3.89 -48.71 -2.01
C TYR A 164 3.65 -47.23 -1.67
N VAL A 165 2.46 -46.88 -1.16
CA VAL A 165 2.15 -45.50 -0.73
C VAL A 165 2.79 -45.24 0.63
N ASN A 166 3.63 -44.20 0.73
CA ASN A 166 4.21 -43.74 1.99
C ASN A 166 4.05 -42.23 2.24
N PHE A 167 3.53 -41.48 1.28
CA PHE A 167 3.05 -40.11 1.49
C PHE A 167 1.70 -39.93 0.83
N SER A 168 0.75 -39.34 1.55
CA SER A 168 -0.63 -39.15 1.08
C SER A 168 -1.27 -37.95 1.78
N GLY A 169 -2.37 -37.45 1.23
CA GLY A 169 -3.10 -36.39 1.91
C GLY A 169 -4.30 -35.88 1.15
N ARG A 170 -4.84 -34.74 1.59
CA ARG A 170 -5.92 -34.02 0.91
C ARG A 170 -5.60 -32.53 0.75
N LEU A 171 -5.92 -31.99 -0.43
CA LEU A 171 -6.02 -30.55 -0.69
C LEU A 171 -7.49 -30.12 -0.57
N LEU A 172 -7.73 -29.14 0.32
CA LEU A 172 -9.06 -28.57 0.56
C LEU A 172 -9.03 -27.03 0.45
N GLU A 173 -10.17 -26.42 0.10
CA GLU A 173 -10.37 -24.98 0.17
C GLU A 173 -10.32 -24.49 1.63
N ARG A 174 -9.55 -23.43 1.90
CA ARG A 174 -9.46 -22.78 3.22
C ARG A 174 -10.72 -21.96 3.51
N GLY A 175 -11.73 -22.63 4.04
CA GLY A 175 -12.99 -22.03 4.44
C GLY A 175 -14.06 -23.09 4.58
N ASP A 176 -14.84 -23.29 3.52
CA ASP A 176 -15.91 -24.29 3.47
C ASP A 176 -15.43 -25.74 3.27
N ARG A 177 -14.11 -25.94 3.09
CA ARG A 177 -13.43 -27.25 3.02
C ARG A 177 -13.80 -28.08 1.80
N LYS A 178 -14.22 -27.45 0.69
CA LYS A 178 -14.39 -28.16 -0.60
C LYS A 178 -13.11 -28.90 -1.01
N PRO A 179 -13.21 -30.13 -1.55
CA PRO A 179 -12.15 -30.77 -2.32
C PRO A 179 -11.58 -29.90 -3.43
N LEU A 180 -10.25 -29.80 -3.50
CA LEU A 180 -9.56 -29.22 -4.66
C LEU A 180 -9.19 -30.38 -5.60
N VAL A 181 -9.98 -30.53 -6.67
CA VAL A 181 -9.94 -31.65 -7.63
C VAL A 181 -9.02 -31.32 -8.82
N ASN A 182 -8.42 -32.33 -9.46
CA ASN A 182 -7.49 -32.17 -10.60
C ASN A 182 -6.32 -31.21 -10.32
N SER A 183 -6.00 -31.01 -9.05
CA SER A 183 -5.01 -30.07 -8.56
C SER A 183 -3.63 -30.71 -8.56
N MET A 184 -2.62 -30.02 -9.08
CA MET A 184 -1.28 -30.58 -9.22
C MET A 184 -0.52 -30.49 -7.89
N VAL A 185 -0.02 -31.64 -7.42
CA VAL A 185 0.86 -31.73 -6.25
C VAL A 185 2.25 -32.13 -6.73
N VAL A 186 3.27 -31.39 -6.29
CA VAL A 186 4.66 -31.57 -6.68
C VAL A 186 5.49 -31.82 -5.42
N VAL A 187 6.33 -32.85 -5.45
CA VAL A 187 7.31 -33.19 -4.40
C VAL A 187 8.71 -32.99 -4.95
N GLY A 188 9.40 -31.97 -4.44
CA GLY A 188 10.83 -31.75 -4.62
C GLY A 188 11.62 -32.36 -3.46
N PHE A 189 12.84 -32.81 -3.72
CA PHE A 189 13.71 -33.43 -2.72
C PHE A 189 14.76 -32.42 -2.24
N MET A 190 14.83 -32.18 -0.92
CA MET A 190 15.74 -31.17 -0.36
C MET A 190 17.13 -31.75 -0.06
N ASP A 191 17.17 -33.01 0.38
CA ASP A 191 18.39 -33.81 0.51
C ASP A 191 18.19 -35.14 -0.23
N THR A 192 19.05 -35.40 -1.22
CA THR A 192 19.03 -36.62 -2.06
C THR A 192 19.94 -37.73 -1.53
N LEU A 193 20.65 -37.49 -0.43
CA LEU A 193 21.58 -38.41 0.23
C LEU A 193 21.07 -38.89 1.61
N ALA A 194 20.03 -38.24 2.15
CA ALA A 194 19.40 -38.59 3.44
C ALA A 194 19.00 -40.07 3.55
N ASP A 195 18.37 -40.64 2.51
CA ASP A 195 18.01 -42.06 2.51
C ASP A 195 19.20 -42.97 2.17
N THR A 196 19.95 -43.31 3.22
CA THR A 196 21.05 -44.28 3.12
C THR A 196 20.62 -45.67 2.64
N SER A 197 19.33 -46.04 2.72
CA SER A 197 18.81 -47.34 2.29
C SER A 197 18.60 -47.48 0.78
N VAL A 198 18.59 -46.36 0.03
CA VAL A 198 18.55 -46.37 -1.43
C VAL A 198 19.86 -46.97 -1.98
N LYS A 199 19.72 -48.06 -2.76
CA LYS A 199 20.83 -48.91 -3.25
C LYS A 199 21.36 -48.56 -4.64
N VAL A 200 20.75 -47.59 -5.33
CA VAL A 200 21.10 -47.14 -6.69
C VAL A 200 21.29 -45.62 -6.67
N PRO A 201 21.89 -44.98 -7.70
CA PRO A 201 22.02 -43.52 -7.72
C PRO A 201 20.65 -42.83 -7.67
N PHE A 202 20.54 -41.70 -6.95
CA PHE A 202 19.26 -41.04 -6.70
C PHE A 202 18.47 -40.73 -7.98
N GLY A 203 19.12 -40.27 -9.05
CA GLY A 203 18.47 -40.00 -10.34
C GLY A 203 17.84 -41.25 -10.99
N VAL A 204 18.43 -42.43 -10.78
CA VAL A 204 17.89 -43.72 -11.25
C VAL A 204 16.69 -44.13 -10.37
N TYR A 205 16.80 -43.96 -9.05
CA TYR A 205 15.70 -44.20 -8.11
C TYR A 205 14.47 -43.31 -8.43
N ALA A 206 14.69 -42.00 -8.56
CA ALA A 206 13.67 -41.01 -8.91
C ALA A 206 13.00 -41.32 -10.26
N LYS A 207 13.77 -41.76 -11.27
CA LYS A 207 13.23 -42.18 -12.58
C LYS A 207 12.37 -43.44 -12.47
N LYS A 208 12.74 -44.41 -11.63
CA LYS A 208 11.95 -45.64 -11.39
C LYS A 208 10.64 -45.34 -10.67
N ILE A 209 10.68 -44.63 -9.54
CA ILE A 209 9.46 -44.31 -8.79
C ILE A 209 8.56 -43.33 -9.56
N GLY A 210 9.15 -42.45 -10.38
CA GLY A 210 8.43 -41.62 -11.36
C GLY A 210 7.84 -42.38 -12.57
N GLY A 211 7.90 -43.71 -12.57
CA GLY A 211 7.16 -44.59 -13.49
C GLY A 211 6.01 -45.36 -12.83
N PHE A 212 5.74 -45.16 -11.53
CA PHE A 212 4.64 -45.81 -10.83
C PHE A 212 3.29 -45.17 -11.13
N GLN A 213 2.21 -45.96 -11.11
CA GLN A 213 0.90 -45.51 -11.57
C GLN A 213 0.37 -44.33 -10.74
N GLY A 214 0.01 -43.23 -11.41
CA GLY A 214 -0.55 -42.03 -10.76
C GLY A 214 0.47 -40.98 -10.31
N GLN A 215 1.77 -41.19 -10.58
CA GLN A 215 2.79 -40.16 -10.42
C GLN A 215 3.77 -40.15 -11.61
N TYR A 216 4.45 -39.03 -11.84
CA TYR A 216 5.47 -38.91 -12.89
C TYR A 216 6.62 -37.99 -12.47
N LEU A 217 7.81 -38.16 -13.07
CA LEU A 217 8.98 -37.31 -12.82
C LEU A 217 9.02 -36.13 -13.82
N GLN A 218 9.10 -34.90 -13.30
CA GLN A 218 9.24 -33.68 -14.11
C GLN A 218 10.29 -32.75 -13.49
N ALA A 219 11.31 -32.37 -14.26
CA ALA A 219 12.38 -31.45 -13.84
C ALA A 219 13.04 -31.80 -12.47
N GLY A 220 13.19 -33.10 -12.17
CA GLY A 220 13.78 -33.59 -10.91
C GLY A 220 12.82 -33.67 -9.72
N SER A 221 11.57 -33.24 -9.87
CA SER A 221 10.50 -33.39 -8.87
C SER A 221 9.51 -34.46 -9.29
N LEU A 222 8.86 -35.13 -8.34
CA LEU A 222 7.70 -35.98 -8.64
C LEU A 222 6.43 -35.15 -8.68
N VAL A 223 5.47 -35.54 -9.51
CA VAL A 223 4.18 -34.87 -9.69
C VAL A 223 3.04 -35.89 -9.65
N THR A 224 1.94 -35.53 -9.01
CA THR A 224 0.66 -36.25 -9.04
C THR A 224 -0.51 -35.24 -9.09
N THR A 225 -1.74 -35.72 -9.25
CA THR A 225 -2.95 -34.89 -9.26
C THR A 225 -4.00 -35.42 -8.27
N THR A 226 -4.86 -34.53 -7.78
CA THR A 226 -5.91 -34.90 -6.82
C THR A 226 -7.16 -35.52 -7.44
N ASP A 227 -7.76 -36.45 -6.71
CA ASP A 227 -9.06 -37.06 -7.02
C ASP A 227 -10.26 -36.15 -6.73
N SER A 228 -11.47 -36.66 -6.97
CA SER A 228 -12.74 -35.95 -6.70
C SER A 228 -13.02 -35.67 -5.21
N THR A 229 -12.26 -36.27 -4.29
CA THR A 229 -12.27 -35.99 -2.85
C THR A 229 -11.11 -35.09 -2.41
N GLY A 230 -10.31 -34.58 -3.37
CA GLY A 230 -9.14 -33.76 -3.14
C GLY A 230 -7.93 -34.56 -2.65
N ALA A 231 -7.99 -35.89 -2.69
CA ALA A 231 -6.94 -36.76 -2.17
C ALA A 231 -5.82 -36.97 -3.19
N PHE A 232 -4.59 -37.07 -2.71
CA PHE A 232 -3.39 -37.39 -3.49
C PHE A 232 -2.53 -38.43 -2.76
N SER A 233 -1.65 -39.11 -3.49
CA SER A 233 -0.70 -40.07 -2.93
C SER A 233 0.58 -40.14 -3.75
N PHE A 234 1.73 -40.16 -3.07
CA PHE A 234 3.02 -40.50 -3.64
C PHE A 234 3.48 -41.87 -3.14
N LYS A 235 4.23 -42.56 -4.00
CA LYS A 235 4.64 -43.95 -3.84
C LYS A 235 6.16 -44.06 -3.77
N SER A 236 6.62 -44.81 -2.77
CA SER A 236 8.02 -45.16 -2.52
C SER A 236 8.94 -43.93 -2.50
N LEU A 237 8.52 -42.86 -1.82
CA LEU A 237 9.40 -41.72 -1.58
C LEU A 237 10.58 -42.15 -0.68
N PRO A 238 11.81 -41.72 -0.97
CA PRO A 238 12.95 -41.94 -0.09
C PRO A 238 12.78 -41.15 1.22
N ALA A 239 13.38 -41.65 2.29
CA ALA A 239 13.38 -41.00 3.59
C ALA A 239 14.19 -39.68 3.59
N GLY A 240 13.73 -38.69 4.35
CA GLY A 240 14.34 -37.35 4.41
C GLY A 240 13.34 -36.22 4.25
N GLN A 241 13.84 -34.98 4.16
CA GLN A 241 13.00 -33.79 4.02
C GLN A 241 12.61 -33.55 2.56
N ILE A 242 11.31 -33.36 2.32
CA ILE A 242 10.75 -33.04 1.01
C ILE A 242 10.08 -31.65 1.04
N LEU A 243 10.14 -30.97 -0.10
CA LEU A 243 9.41 -29.74 -0.37
C LEU A 243 8.11 -30.09 -1.10
N VAL A 244 6.96 -29.85 -0.48
CA VAL A 244 5.65 -30.12 -1.07
C VAL A 244 5.08 -28.80 -1.60
N LYS A 245 4.74 -28.78 -2.89
CA LYS A 245 4.13 -27.63 -3.56
C LYS A 245 2.81 -28.03 -4.20
N ALA A 246 1.74 -27.29 -3.93
CA ALA A 246 0.47 -27.45 -4.62
C ALA A 246 0.22 -26.29 -5.59
N ILE A 247 -0.11 -26.62 -6.83
CA ILE A 247 -0.35 -25.68 -7.91
C ILE A 247 -1.81 -25.82 -8.33
N VAL A 248 -2.62 -24.83 -7.96
CA VAL A 248 -4.07 -24.81 -8.20
C VAL A 248 -4.46 -23.43 -8.74
N PRO A 249 -5.11 -23.34 -9.92
CA PRO A 249 -5.62 -22.06 -10.44
C PRO A 249 -6.55 -21.38 -9.44
N ASP A 250 -6.44 -20.06 -9.33
CA ASP A 250 -7.11 -19.20 -8.34
C ASP A 250 -6.68 -19.35 -6.87
N TYR A 251 -5.68 -20.16 -6.50
CA TYR A 251 -5.24 -20.30 -5.10
C TYR A 251 -3.82 -19.79 -4.86
N GLU A 252 -3.57 -19.30 -3.65
CA GLU A 252 -2.27 -18.81 -3.20
C GLU A 252 -1.21 -19.92 -3.32
N SER A 253 0.01 -19.53 -3.66
CA SER A 253 1.10 -20.47 -3.93
C SER A 253 1.47 -21.27 -2.69
N PHE A 254 0.94 -22.49 -2.58
CA PHE A 254 1.18 -23.36 -1.44
C PHE A 254 2.53 -24.07 -1.56
N ILE A 255 3.38 -23.85 -0.56
CA ILE A 255 4.69 -24.51 -0.38
C ILE A 255 4.81 -24.84 1.11
N ASP A 256 5.16 -26.08 1.42
CA ASP A 256 5.37 -26.59 2.78
C ASP A 256 6.51 -27.62 2.78
N THR A 257 6.99 -28.06 3.95
CA THR A 257 8.01 -29.13 4.05
C THR A 257 7.59 -30.26 4.96
N GLU A 258 7.69 -31.48 4.46
CA GLU A 258 7.41 -32.71 5.21
C GLU A 258 8.69 -33.52 5.43
N TYR A 259 8.66 -34.42 6.41
CA TYR A 259 9.71 -35.42 6.60
C TYR A 259 9.15 -36.82 6.33
N ILE A 260 9.76 -37.55 5.40
CA ILE A 260 9.41 -38.93 5.08
C ILE A 260 10.27 -39.86 5.94
N THR A 261 9.59 -40.74 6.70
CA THR A 261 10.23 -41.75 7.55
C THR A 261 10.08 -43.13 6.91
N ASN A 262 11.18 -43.88 6.81
CA ASN A 262 11.16 -45.22 6.22
C ASN A 262 10.23 -46.15 7.01
N GLY A 263 9.38 -46.91 6.32
CA GLY A 263 8.38 -47.81 6.91
C GLY A 263 7.16 -47.13 7.54
N GLN A 264 7.00 -45.81 7.43
CA GLN A 264 5.81 -45.08 7.91
C GLN A 264 5.08 -44.40 6.75
N ALA A 265 3.75 -44.28 6.87
CA ALA A 265 2.91 -43.58 5.89
C ALA A 265 2.51 -42.21 6.44
N THR A 266 3.10 -41.14 5.90
CA THR A 266 2.77 -39.76 6.24
C THR A 266 1.43 -39.37 5.59
N ASN A 267 0.51 -38.80 6.38
CA ASN A 267 -0.84 -38.41 5.93
C ASN A 267 -1.17 -36.97 6.38
N VAL A 268 -1.50 -36.10 5.42
CA VAL A 268 -1.57 -34.65 5.62
C VAL A 268 -2.88 -34.02 5.09
N ILE A 269 -3.27 -32.86 5.63
CA ILE A 269 -4.44 -32.11 5.14
C ILE A 269 -4.07 -30.65 4.94
N TYR A 270 -3.74 -30.31 3.70
CA TYR A 270 -3.41 -28.96 3.27
C TYR A 270 -4.66 -28.16 2.94
N ARG A 271 -4.67 -26.88 3.32
CA ARG A 271 -5.82 -25.98 3.19
C ARG A 271 -5.40 -24.71 2.45
N LEU A 272 -5.73 -24.65 1.16
CA LEU A 272 -5.28 -23.60 0.26
C LEU A 272 -6.27 -22.42 0.29
N GLN A 273 -5.72 -21.21 0.39
CA GLN A 273 -6.48 -19.97 0.38
C GLN A 273 -6.73 -19.53 -1.06
N ARG A 274 -7.99 -19.23 -1.42
CA ARG A 274 -8.32 -18.74 -2.78
C ARG A 274 -7.92 -17.26 -2.87
N ILE A 275 -7.22 -16.90 -3.94
CA ILE A 275 -6.76 -15.54 -4.29
C ILE A 275 -7.97 -14.61 -4.51
N SER A 276 -9.14 -15.15 -4.84
CA SER A 276 -10.37 -14.38 -4.94
C SER A 276 -11.63 -15.19 -4.72
N TYR A 277 -12.71 -14.50 -4.35
CA TYR A 277 -14.09 -15.01 -4.43
C TYR A 277 -14.91 -14.38 -5.56
N GLY A 278 -14.30 -13.49 -6.37
CA GLY A 278 -14.88 -12.94 -7.60
C GLY A 278 -14.07 -13.35 -8.84
N ASP A 279 -14.75 -13.54 -9.96
CA ASP A 279 -14.19 -14.25 -11.13
C ASP A 279 -13.10 -13.48 -11.92
N ASN A 280 -12.80 -12.23 -11.54
CA ASN A 280 -11.86 -11.33 -12.25
C ASN A 280 -11.14 -10.34 -11.31
N GLU A 281 -10.88 -10.67 -10.04
CA GLU A 281 -10.30 -9.70 -9.09
C GLU A 281 -9.33 -10.35 -8.09
N VAL A 282 -8.02 -10.28 -8.34
CA VAL A 282 -6.99 -10.77 -7.39
C VAL A 282 -7.02 -9.92 -6.10
N VAL A 283 -7.34 -10.54 -4.96
CA VAL A 283 -7.30 -9.90 -3.64
C VAL A 283 -6.19 -10.55 -2.82
N VAL A 284 -5.02 -9.91 -2.79
CA VAL A 284 -3.84 -10.42 -2.07
C VAL A 284 -4.07 -10.30 -0.55
N TYR A 285 -4.55 -11.37 0.07
CA TYR A 285 -4.76 -11.47 1.52
C TYR A 285 -3.45 -11.74 2.29
N GLY A 286 -2.43 -10.94 2.00
CA GLY A 286 -1.22 -10.89 2.81
C GLY A 286 -1.54 -10.45 4.23
N LYS A 287 -1.38 -11.36 5.21
CA LYS A 287 -1.50 -11.06 6.65
C LYS A 287 -0.30 -10.21 7.11
N VAL A 288 -0.24 -8.95 6.67
CA VAL A 288 0.67 -7.95 7.22
C VAL A 288 0.41 -7.87 8.72
N GLU A 289 1.42 -8.17 9.52
CA GLU A 289 1.30 -8.06 10.97
C GLU A 289 1.28 -6.58 11.34
N LYS A 290 0.13 -6.09 11.81
CA LYS A 290 -0.01 -4.73 12.36
C LYS A 290 0.84 -4.61 13.63
N LYS A 291 2.04 -4.07 13.48
CA LYS A 291 2.99 -3.83 14.59
C LYS A 291 2.59 -2.60 15.40
N GLU A 292 1.99 -1.62 14.73
CA GLU A 292 1.58 -0.33 15.28
C GLU A 292 0.17 -0.39 15.88
N VAL A 293 -0.01 0.25 17.03
CA VAL A 293 -1.26 0.13 17.82
C VAL A 293 -2.48 0.68 17.12
N ALA A 294 -2.41 1.92 16.64
CA ALA A 294 -3.59 2.62 16.11
C ALA A 294 -3.76 2.47 14.58
N LYS A 295 -2.86 1.74 13.91
CA LYS A 295 -2.75 1.72 12.45
C LYS A 295 -3.97 1.10 11.77
N GLN A 296 -4.56 1.84 10.83
CA GLN A 296 -5.60 1.34 9.94
C GLN A 296 -5.14 1.38 8.48
N THR A 297 -4.96 0.19 7.90
CA THR A 297 -4.59 -0.01 6.49
C THR A 297 -5.83 -0.21 5.64
N LEU A 298 -5.84 0.45 4.48
CA LEU A 298 -6.87 0.41 3.45
C LEU A 298 -6.26 -0.04 2.12
N THR A 299 -6.92 -0.99 1.44
CA THR A 299 -6.48 -1.58 0.16
C THR A 299 -7.47 -1.21 -0.96
N LEU A 300 -6.95 -0.91 -2.14
CA LEU A 300 -7.71 -0.27 -3.24
C LEU A 300 -8.99 -1.02 -3.68
N ASN A 301 -8.96 -2.34 -3.67
CA ASN A 301 -10.05 -3.16 -4.22
C ASN A 301 -11.36 -3.06 -3.40
N GLU A 302 -11.28 -2.93 -2.07
CA GLU A 302 -12.44 -2.61 -1.22
C GLU A 302 -12.84 -1.14 -1.41
N VAL A 303 -11.82 -0.29 -1.52
CA VAL A 303 -11.88 1.16 -1.39
C VAL A 303 -12.59 1.87 -2.55
N ARG A 304 -12.32 1.51 -3.82
CA ARG A 304 -12.98 2.15 -4.99
C ARG A 304 -14.51 2.03 -4.97
N LYS A 305 -15.06 1.04 -4.25
CA LYS A 305 -16.48 0.65 -4.26
C LYS A 305 -17.34 1.41 -3.22
N ILE A 306 -16.75 2.32 -2.45
CA ILE A 306 -17.42 2.99 -1.32
C ILE A 306 -18.19 4.23 -1.80
N PRO A 307 -19.51 4.34 -1.53
CA PRO A 307 -20.30 5.50 -1.93
C PRO A 307 -19.83 6.81 -1.28
N GLY A 308 -20.08 7.92 -1.97
CA GLY A 308 -19.81 9.25 -1.44
C GLY A 308 -18.32 9.58 -1.29
N LEU A 309 -17.46 8.83 -1.98
CA LEU A 309 -16.02 9.08 -2.10
C LEU A 309 -15.56 9.22 -3.55
N GLY A 310 -16.40 8.90 -4.53
CA GLY A 310 -16.10 9.08 -5.96
C GLY A 310 -14.96 8.19 -6.46
N GLY A 311 -14.84 6.98 -5.89
CA GLY A 311 -13.76 6.04 -6.17
C GLY A 311 -12.41 6.39 -5.52
N ASP A 312 -12.32 7.50 -4.80
CA ASP A 312 -11.06 8.00 -4.24
C ASP A 312 -10.58 7.22 -3.01
N ALA A 313 -9.31 6.81 -3.03
CA ALA A 313 -8.76 5.93 -2.03
C ALA A 313 -8.29 6.60 -0.74
N VAL A 314 -7.78 7.82 -0.84
CA VAL A 314 -7.25 8.55 0.31
C VAL A 314 -8.41 9.13 1.11
N LYS A 315 -9.49 9.56 0.44
CA LYS A 315 -10.70 10.05 1.10
C LYS A 315 -11.39 9.00 1.99
N VAL A 316 -11.11 7.70 1.83
CA VAL A 316 -11.60 6.63 2.74
C VAL A 316 -11.08 6.80 4.17
N VAL A 317 -9.95 7.51 4.37
CA VAL A 317 -9.47 7.87 5.72
C VAL A 317 -10.55 8.64 6.50
N GLN A 318 -11.37 9.46 5.84
CA GLN A 318 -12.50 10.18 6.45
C GLN A 318 -13.64 9.25 6.93
N ALA A 319 -13.59 7.95 6.64
CA ALA A 319 -14.56 6.94 7.05
C ALA A 319 -14.05 6.01 8.19
N LEU A 320 -12.85 6.25 8.69
CA LEU A 320 -12.25 5.54 9.82
C LEU A 320 -12.62 6.21 11.16
N PRO A 321 -12.56 5.48 12.30
CA PRO A 321 -12.70 6.11 13.61
C PRO A 321 -11.50 7.03 13.88
N GLY A 322 -11.69 8.01 14.76
CA GLY A 322 -10.67 9.01 15.09
C GLY A 322 -10.49 10.12 14.06
N VAL A 323 -11.18 10.08 12.91
CA VAL A 323 -11.14 11.16 11.89
C VAL A 323 -12.43 11.97 11.93
N ALA A 324 -12.32 13.27 12.16
CA ALA A 324 -13.46 14.18 12.21
C ALA A 324 -13.92 14.60 10.80
N ARG A 325 -15.20 14.95 10.68
CA ARG A 325 -15.81 15.45 9.46
C ARG A 325 -15.48 16.93 9.29
N VAL A 326 -14.74 17.26 8.23
CA VAL A 326 -14.38 18.64 7.87
C VAL A 326 -15.47 19.29 7.00
N SER A 327 -15.41 20.61 6.80
CA SER A 327 -16.32 21.30 5.89
C SER A 327 -16.09 20.82 4.44
N PHE A 328 -17.15 20.82 3.61
CA PHE A 328 -17.08 20.35 2.20
C PHE A 328 -16.00 21.05 1.35
N ILE A 329 -15.54 22.23 1.78
CA ILE A 329 -14.60 23.11 1.08
C ILE A 329 -13.18 23.13 1.67
N SER A 330 -12.89 22.44 2.79
CA SER A 330 -11.62 22.67 3.51
C SER A 330 -10.49 21.74 3.09
N GLY A 331 -10.77 20.44 2.88
CA GLY A 331 -9.79 19.45 2.43
C GLY A 331 -8.84 18.95 3.52
N ASP A 332 -9.05 19.36 4.76
CA ASP A 332 -8.23 18.92 5.88
C ASP A 332 -8.51 17.47 6.26
N ILE A 333 -7.58 16.87 7.02
CA ILE A 333 -7.86 15.69 7.84
C ILE A 333 -7.62 16.05 9.30
N ILE A 334 -8.71 16.15 10.06
CA ILE A 334 -8.67 16.42 11.49
C ILE A 334 -8.65 15.09 12.24
N VAL A 335 -7.56 14.81 12.95
CA VAL A 335 -7.39 13.60 13.76
C VAL A 335 -7.73 13.89 15.22
N ARG A 336 -8.66 13.13 15.80
CA ARG A 336 -9.07 13.19 17.22
C ARG A 336 -9.41 14.61 17.74
N GLY A 337 -9.80 15.50 16.83
CA GLY A 337 -10.13 16.90 17.14
C GLY A 337 -8.91 17.82 17.34
N SER A 338 -7.75 17.49 16.75
CA SER A 338 -6.56 18.35 16.64
C SER A 338 -6.78 19.56 15.72
N SER A 339 -5.75 20.39 15.48
CA SER A 339 -5.73 21.21 14.25
C SER A 339 -5.62 20.33 13.01
N ALA A 340 -5.85 20.91 11.83
CA ALA A 340 -5.53 20.27 10.55
C ALA A 340 -4.00 20.05 10.44
N ASP A 341 -3.23 21.10 10.74
CA ASP A 341 -1.78 21.19 10.58
C ASP A 341 -1.01 20.26 11.53
N ASP A 342 -1.67 19.82 12.60
CA ASP A 342 -1.17 18.79 13.53
C ASP A 342 -1.07 17.39 12.88
N THR A 343 -1.66 17.21 11.69
CA THR A 343 -1.66 15.95 10.94
C THR A 343 -0.82 16.08 9.68
N LYS A 344 0.26 15.28 9.57
CA LYS A 344 1.14 15.31 8.39
C LYS A 344 0.91 14.11 7.46
N PHE A 345 1.22 14.30 6.18
CA PHE A 345 0.97 13.35 5.10
C PHE A 345 2.27 12.97 4.39
N TYR A 346 2.45 11.67 4.11
CA TYR A 346 3.66 11.12 3.50
C TYR A 346 3.33 10.26 2.28
N LEU A 347 4.23 10.21 1.30
CA LEU A 347 4.23 9.32 0.13
C LEU A 347 5.53 8.50 0.11
N ASP A 348 5.45 7.17 0.14
CA ASP A 348 6.60 6.26 0.21
C ASP A 348 7.64 6.67 1.28
N GLY A 349 7.15 7.20 2.41
CA GLY A 349 7.93 7.72 3.53
C GLY A 349 8.38 9.19 3.48
N ILE A 350 8.01 9.97 2.45
CA ILE A 350 8.44 11.38 2.22
C ILE A 350 7.26 12.36 2.38
N PRO A 351 7.40 13.52 3.06
CA PRO A 351 6.29 14.49 3.20
C PRO A 351 5.72 14.97 1.85
N ILE A 352 4.38 15.10 1.75
CA ILE A 352 3.71 15.69 0.57
C ILE A 352 2.97 16.99 0.92
N PRO A 353 3.05 18.05 0.07
CA PRO A 353 2.43 19.35 0.36
C PRO A 353 0.90 19.38 0.43
N GLN A 354 0.20 18.54 -0.34
CA GLN A 354 -1.26 18.62 -0.51
C GLN A 354 -1.88 17.25 -0.71
N LEU A 355 -2.87 16.91 0.11
CA LEU A 355 -3.56 15.62 0.06
C LEU A 355 -4.71 15.58 -0.96
N PHE A 356 -5.44 16.68 -1.12
CA PHE A 356 -6.63 16.75 -1.98
C PHE A 356 -6.78 18.08 -2.72
N HIS A 357 -7.40 18.02 -3.90
CA HIS A 357 -7.89 19.20 -4.64
C HIS A 357 -9.08 19.84 -3.94
N PHE A 358 -9.25 21.15 -4.16
CA PHE A 358 -10.49 21.91 -3.95
C PHE A 358 -11.35 21.44 -2.77
N GLY A 359 -10.80 21.50 -1.56
CA GLY A 359 -11.56 21.25 -0.34
C GLY A 359 -11.82 19.78 -0.01
N GLY A 360 -11.08 18.85 -0.61
CA GLY A 360 -11.29 17.41 -0.38
C GLY A 360 -12.14 16.76 -1.46
N LEU A 361 -12.19 17.32 -2.67
CA LEU A 361 -13.00 16.80 -3.78
C LEU A 361 -12.48 15.44 -4.27
N LYS A 362 -11.18 15.37 -4.58
CA LYS A 362 -10.40 14.20 -5.04
C LYS A 362 -8.95 14.33 -4.56
N SER A 363 -8.21 13.23 -4.44
CA SER A 363 -6.79 13.24 -4.10
C SER A 363 -5.91 13.51 -5.31
N THR A 364 -4.88 14.31 -5.02
CA THR A 364 -3.82 14.76 -5.92
C THR A 364 -2.98 13.59 -6.43
N TYR A 365 -2.59 12.67 -5.56
CA TYR A 365 -2.00 11.41 -6.00
C TYR A 365 -3.11 10.47 -6.52
N ASN A 366 -2.97 10.02 -7.76
CA ASN A 366 -3.97 9.14 -8.36
C ASN A 366 -4.06 7.81 -7.60
N SER A 367 -5.26 7.49 -7.09
CA SER A 367 -5.54 6.28 -6.32
C SER A 367 -5.08 5.00 -7.02
N ASP A 368 -5.13 4.96 -8.35
CA ASP A 368 -4.79 3.77 -9.14
C ASP A 368 -3.28 3.53 -9.28
N ALA A 369 -2.45 4.47 -8.80
CA ALA A 369 -1.00 4.36 -8.66
C ALA A 369 -0.56 4.02 -7.21
N LEU A 370 -1.49 3.71 -6.31
CA LEU A 370 -1.23 3.35 -4.91
C LEU A 370 -1.17 1.83 -4.67
N SER A 371 -0.57 1.43 -3.55
CA SER A 371 -0.69 0.08 -2.97
C SER A 371 -1.57 0.07 -1.72
N SER A 372 -1.43 1.09 -0.86
CA SER A 372 -2.18 1.21 0.39
C SER A 372 -2.26 2.66 0.89
N VAL A 373 -3.28 2.95 1.70
CA VAL A 373 -3.31 4.12 2.57
C VAL A 373 -3.33 3.65 4.03
N ASP A 374 -2.39 4.13 4.83
CA ASP A 374 -2.19 3.81 6.24
C ASP A 374 -2.48 5.05 7.11
N LEU A 375 -3.58 5.04 7.86
CA LEU A 375 -3.85 6.06 8.89
C LEU A 375 -3.23 5.65 10.22
N TYR A 376 -2.56 6.59 10.90
CA TYR A 376 -2.19 6.52 12.30
C TYR A 376 -2.87 7.70 13.06
N PRO A 377 -4.00 7.49 13.75
CA PRO A 377 -4.67 8.55 14.50
C PRO A 377 -3.96 8.91 15.83
N GLY A 378 -2.80 8.31 16.08
CA GLY A 378 -1.92 8.56 17.22
C GLY A 378 -1.05 7.34 17.53
N GLY A 379 -0.09 7.46 18.45
CA GLY A 379 0.81 6.36 18.80
C GLY A 379 1.71 5.90 17.64
N PHE A 380 2.07 6.82 16.73
CA PHE A 380 2.88 6.52 15.55
C PHE A 380 4.37 6.43 15.88
N ASN A 381 5.06 5.48 15.23
CA ASN A 381 6.47 5.19 15.49
C ASN A 381 7.41 6.32 15.00
N VAL A 382 8.69 6.17 15.33
CA VAL A 382 9.76 7.18 15.16
C VAL A 382 10.12 7.53 13.71
N GLU A 383 9.64 6.76 12.73
CA GLU A 383 9.75 7.11 11.31
C GLU A 383 8.92 8.35 10.91
N TYR A 384 8.10 8.89 11.80
CA TYR A 384 7.29 10.09 11.55
C TYR A 384 7.62 11.19 12.57
N GLY A 385 8.11 12.33 12.07
CA GLY A 385 8.46 13.53 12.86
C GLY A 385 7.62 14.74 12.45
N ASN A 386 7.89 15.88 13.10
CA ASN A 386 7.21 17.15 12.88
C ASN A 386 5.66 17.03 12.86
N ALA A 387 5.08 16.36 13.86
CA ALA A 387 3.64 16.08 13.95
C ALA A 387 3.21 15.78 15.40
N VAL A 388 2.11 16.37 15.89
CA VAL A 388 1.56 16.07 17.24
C VAL A 388 0.13 15.52 17.28
N GLY A 389 -0.59 15.52 16.16
CA GLY A 389 -1.96 14.99 16.02
C GLY A 389 -1.96 13.53 15.55
N GLY A 390 -1.83 13.34 14.24
CA GLY A 390 -1.77 12.03 13.59
C GLY A 390 -0.92 12.05 12.32
N THR A 391 -0.84 10.93 11.62
CA THR A 391 -0.16 10.87 10.31
C THR A 391 -0.91 9.97 9.33
N ILE A 392 -0.75 10.26 8.04
CA ILE A 392 -1.19 9.39 6.95
C ILE A 392 0.02 9.04 6.08
N GLU A 393 0.26 7.75 5.91
CA GLU A 393 1.24 7.21 4.97
C GLU A 393 0.50 6.66 3.74
N ILE A 394 0.70 7.31 2.61
CA ILE A 394 0.30 6.86 1.29
C ILE A 394 1.47 6.09 0.70
N LYS A 395 1.21 4.91 0.13
CA LYS A 395 2.26 4.15 -0.57
C LYS A 395 1.93 4.02 -2.04
N GLY A 396 2.90 4.33 -2.90
CA GLY A 396 2.86 3.96 -4.30
C GLY A 396 2.78 2.44 -4.45
N ARG A 397 2.37 1.98 -5.63
CA ARG A 397 2.64 0.59 -6.07
C ARG A 397 3.69 0.60 -7.18
N PRO A 398 4.49 -0.48 -7.31
CA PRO A 398 5.26 -0.67 -8.51
C PRO A 398 4.35 -0.83 -9.73
N ALA A 399 4.88 -0.49 -10.90
CA ALA A 399 4.28 -0.77 -12.19
C ALA A 399 4.11 -2.28 -12.43
N LYS A 400 2.99 -2.68 -13.05
CA LYS A 400 2.80 -4.05 -13.57
C LYS A 400 3.90 -4.35 -14.60
N ALA A 401 4.52 -5.54 -14.50
CA ALA A 401 5.67 -5.94 -15.32
C ALA A 401 5.40 -7.18 -16.21
N ASP A 402 4.14 -7.63 -16.30
CA ASP A 402 3.71 -8.81 -17.05
C ASP A 402 3.32 -8.50 -18.50
N ARG A 403 2.58 -7.42 -18.73
CA ARG A 403 2.14 -6.93 -20.04
C ARG A 403 1.83 -5.43 -20.00
N LEU A 404 1.44 -4.86 -21.14
CA LEU A 404 0.81 -3.54 -21.19
C LEU A 404 -0.62 -3.63 -20.62
N HIS A 405 -0.96 -2.77 -19.66
CA HIS A 405 -2.33 -2.55 -19.17
C HIS A 405 -2.73 -1.10 -19.39
N CYS A 406 -4.03 -0.87 -19.60
CA CYS A 406 -4.60 0.47 -19.76
C CYS A 406 -5.89 0.62 -18.96
N ILE A 407 -6.03 1.72 -18.22
CA ILE A 407 -7.25 2.07 -17.47
C ILE A 407 -7.74 3.45 -17.91
N LEU A 408 -9.06 3.60 -18.08
CA LEU A 408 -9.73 4.86 -18.38
C LEU A 408 -10.93 5.04 -17.44
N ASP A 409 -10.91 6.08 -16.60
CA ASP A 409 -12.06 6.51 -15.78
C ASP A 409 -12.54 7.87 -16.27
N VAL A 410 -13.85 8.02 -16.49
CA VAL A 410 -14.49 9.28 -16.92
C VAL A 410 -15.80 9.43 -16.15
N ASN A 411 -15.97 10.55 -15.46
CA ASN A 411 -17.12 10.79 -14.59
C ASN A 411 -17.67 12.24 -14.74
N LEU A 412 -18.42 12.80 -13.78
CA LEU A 412 -18.94 14.18 -13.88
C LEU A 412 -17.99 15.26 -13.34
N VAL A 413 -16.87 14.86 -12.73
CA VAL A 413 -15.84 15.74 -12.12
C VAL A 413 -14.58 15.75 -12.98
N ASP A 414 -14.11 14.57 -13.37
CA ASP A 414 -12.81 14.36 -13.99
C ASP A 414 -12.78 13.21 -15.00
N ALA A 415 -11.75 13.23 -15.86
CA ALA A 415 -11.31 12.07 -16.62
C ALA A 415 -9.85 11.77 -16.25
N SER A 416 -9.52 10.49 -16.13
CA SER A 416 -8.16 10.00 -15.96
C SER A 416 -7.85 8.79 -16.84
N ALA A 417 -6.63 8.73 -17.32
CA ALA A 417 -6.07 7.59 -18.04
C ALA A 417 -4.80 7.11 -17.33
N ILE A 418 -4.64 5.79 -17.23
CA ILE A 418 -3.43 5.12 -16.71
C ILE A 418 -2.92 4.17 -17.78
N VAL A 419 -1.60 4.16 -18.00
CA VAL A 419 -0.92 3.20 -18.87
C VAL A 419 0.29 2.66 -18.12
N GLU A 420 0.44 1.35 -18.07
CA GLU A 420 1.56 0.70 -17.39
C GLU A 420 2.00 -0.59 -18.07
N GLY A 421 3.26 -1.00 -17.87
CA GLY A 421 3.78 -2.27 -18.35
C GLY A 421 5.31 -2.39 -18.28
N PRO A 422 5.87 -3.53 -18.75
CA PRO A 422 7.31 -3.70 -18.89
C PRO A 422 7.87 -2.90 -20.09
N LEU A 423 8.94 -2.14 -19.86
CA LEU A 423 9.85 -1.62 -20.89
C LEU A 423 10.97 -2.61 -21.21
N SER A 424 11.37 -3.42 -20.23
CA SER A 424 12.31 -4.53 -20.38
C SER A 424 12.09 -5.58 -19.27
N PRO A 425 12.74 -6.76 -19.30
CA PRO A 425 12.66 -7.75 -18.22
C PRO A 425 13.13 -7.28 -16.83
N LYS A 426 13.69 -6.07 -16.72
CA LYS A 426 14.14 -5.46 -15.45
C LYS A 426 13.56 -4.06 -15.19
N LEU A 427 12.80 -3.49 -16.13
CA LEU A 427 12.30 -2.11 -16.06
C LEU A 427 10.82 -2.07 -16.44
N SER A 428 9.96 -1.59 -15.55
CA SER A 428 8.55 -1.34 -15.82
C SER A 428 8.20 0.14 -15.59
N PHE A 429 7.15 0.61 -16.24
CA PHE A 429 6.64 1.97 -16.12
C PHE A 429 5.17 1.98 -15.75
N LEU A 430 4.75 3.00 -15.03
CA LEU A 430 3.36 3.36 -14.78
C LEU A 430 3.25 4.86 -14.99
N THR A 431 2.34 5.31 -15.85
CA THR A 431 1.98 6.72 -15.97
C THR A 431 0.48 6.91 -15.83
N THR A 432 0.07 7.97 -15.14
CA THR A 432 -1.33 8.38 -14.99
C THR A 432 -1.45 9.85 -15.34
N PHE A 433 -2.53 10.22 -16.02
CA PHE A 433 -2.89 11.60 -16.30
C PHE A 433 -4.34 11.81 -15.87
N ARG A 434 -4.66 12.92 -15.20
CA ARG A 434 -6.02 13.32 -14.85
C ARG A 434 -6.26 14.77 -15.21
N ARG A 435 -7.45 15.12 -15.70
CA ARG A 435 -7.95 16.50 -15.82
C ARG A 435 -9.40 16.57 -15.37
N SER A 436 -9.70 17.56 -14.54
CA SER A 436 -11.07 17.92 -14.19
C SER A 436 -11.74 18.83 -15.24
N TYR A 437 -13.07 18.83 -15.24
CA TYR A 437 -13.91 19.74 -16.03
C TYR A 437 -15.14 20.20 -15.23
N VAL A 438 -14.98 20.30 -13.91
CA VAL A 438 -16.02 20.78 -12.97
C VAL A 438 -16.54 22.15 -13.40
N ALA A 439 -15.64 23.06 -13.79
CA ALA A 439 -15.98 24.38 -14.32
C ALA A 439 -16.78 24.32 -15.64
N ASP A 440 -16.39 23.47 -16.59
CA ASP A 440 -17.10 23.28 -17.87
C ASP A 440 -18.54 22.80 -17.62
N VAL A 441 -18.70 21.78 -16.75
CA VAL A 441 -20.00 21.22 -16.35
C VAL A 441 -20.85 22.25 -15.61
N LEU A 442 -20.25 22.97 -14.65
CA LEU A 442 -20.93 24.03 -13.90
C LEU A 442 -21.41 25.16 -14.81
N ALA A 443 -20.58 25.63 -15.74
CA ALA A 443 -20.95 26.69 -16.69
C ALA A 443 -22.08 26.25 -17.64
N TYR A 444 -22.03 25.03 -18.17
CA TYR A 444 -23.11 24.45 -18.97
C TYR A 444 -24.43 24.38 -18.19
N VAL A 445 -24.36 23.96 -16.92
CA VAL A 445 -25.50 23.80 -16.03
C VAL A 445 -26.11 25.15 -15.59
N ILE A 446 -25.29 26.15 -15.25
CA ILE A 446 -25.72 27.54 -14.98
C ILE A 446 -26.48 28.10 -16.20
N LYS A 447 -25.90 27.92 -17.40
CA LYS A 447 -26.48 28.37 -18.68
C LYS A 447 -27.82 27.68 -18.96
N MET A 448 -27.92 26.37 -18.78
CA MET A 448 -29.17 25.62 -18.97
C MET A 448 -30.31 26.16 -18.10
N MET A 449 -30.02 26.57 -16.88
CA MET A 449 -31.03 27.04 -15.92
C MET A 449 -31.27 28.54 -15.92
N HIS A 450 -30.60 29.30 -16.80
CA HIS A 450 -30.74 30.76 -16.90
C HIS A 450 -30.40 31.48 -15.58
N ILE A 451 -29.43 30.96 -14.82
CA ILE A 451 -28.90 31.65 -13.63
C ILE A 451 -27.86 32.69 -14.08
N THR A 452 -28.11 33.96 -13.77
CA THR A 452 -27.11 35.02 -13.88
C THR A 452 -26.28 35.05 -12.59
N LEU A 453 -24.97 34.82 -12.70
CA LEU A 453 -24.01 35.06 -11.61
C LEU A 453 -23.18 36.32 -11.90
N PRO A 454 -22.73 37.06 -10.86
CA PRO A 454 -21.83 38.21 -11.02
C PRO A 454 -20.35 37.82 -11.25
N LEU A 455 -20.07 36.52 -11.42
CA LEU A 455 -18.75 35.92 -11.59
C LEU A 455 -18.71 35.00 -12.83
N THR A 456 -17.55 34.90 -13.48
CA THR A 456 -17.44 34.32 -14.84
C THR A 456 -16.49 33.12 -15.00
N THR A 457 -15.83 32.66 -13.93
CA THR A 457 -14.89 31.52 -13.97
C THR A 457 -15.10 30.57 -12.77
N ALA A 458 -14.48 29.38 -12.82
CA ALA A 458 -14.75 28.25 -11.92
C ALA A 458 -13.53 27.29 -11.87
N PRO A 459 -13.44 26.34 -10.92
CA PRO A 459 -12.19 25.61 -10.64
C PRO A 459 -11.82 24.46 -11.60
N TYR A 460 -10.51 24.30 -11.86
CA TYR A 460 -9.89 23.23 -12.66
C TYR A 460 -8.66 22.63 -11.98
N TYR A 461 -8.58 21.30 -11.87
CA TYR A 461 -7.35 20.59 -11.49
C TYR A 461 -6.84 19.61 -12.57
N TRP A 462 -5.55 19.28 -12.47
CA TRP A 462 -4.81 18.33 -13.32
C TRP A 462 -3.83 17.51 -12.48
N ASP A 463 -3.62 16.22 -12.80
CA ASP A 463 -2.59 15.37 -12.19
C ASP A 463 -1.73 14.69 -13.24
N ASN A 464 -0.46 14.44 -12.91
CA ASN A 464 0.33 13.36 -13.50
C ASN A 464 1.08 12.58 -12.42
N VAL A 465 1.09 11.25 -12.53
CA VAL A 465 2.02 10.40 -11.76
C VAL A 465 2.75 9.54 -12.76
N THR A 466 4.07 9.64 -12.84
CA THR A 466 4.90 8.83 -13.74
C THR A 466 6.00 8.16 -12.93
N ARG A 467 5.96 6.83 -12.87
CA ARG A 467 6.87 5.99 -12.10
C ARG A 467 7.61 5.01 -13.03
N LEU A 468 8.91 4.86 -12.78
CA LEU A 468 9.76 3.83 -13.34
C LEU A 468 10.27 2.94 -12.20
N ASP A 469 10.10 1.62 -12.30
CA ASP A 469 10.60 0.63 -11.35
C ASP A 469 11.68 -0.23 -12.01
N TYR A 470 12.90 -0.21 -11.47
CA TYR A 470 14.08 -0.88 -12.02
C TYR A 470 14.67 -1.91 -11.04
N HIS A 471 14.78 -3.15 -11.50
CA HIS A 471 15.24 -4.30 -10.72
C HIS A 471 16.53 -4.87 -11.33
N PRO A 472 17.71 -4.27 -11.05
CA PRO A 472 18.99 -4.71 -11.62
C PRO A 472 19.40 -6.12 -11.15
N SER A 473 19.00 -6.53 -9.94
CA SER A 473 19.29 -7.83 -9.32
C SER A 473 18.06 -8.33 -8.53
N LYS A 474 18.21 -9.34 -7.66
CA LYS A 474 17.16 -9.70 -6.69
C LYS A 474 17.31 -8.97 -5.36
N GLU A 475 18.52 -8.53 -5.09
CA GLU A 475 18.99 -7.91 -3.86
C GLU A 475 18.79 -6.39 -3.88
N THR A 476 18.63 -5.81 -5.07
CA THR A 476 18.57 -4.37 -5.34
C THR A 476 17.30 -4.03 -6.13
N SER A 477 16.51 -3.09 -5.63
CA SER A 477 15.41 -2.46 -6.36
C SER A 477 15.56 -0.94 -6.34
N MET A 478 15.19 -0.28 -7.41
CA MET A 478 15.22 1.17 -7.55
C MET A 478 13.91 1.66 -8.14
N PHE A 479 13.48 2.86 -7.79
CA PHE A 479 12.40 3.52 -8.50
C PHE A 479 12.63 5.02 -8.64
N LEU A 480 12.03 5.60 -9.66
CA LEU A 480 11.94 7.05 -9.86
C LEU A 480 10.47 7.40 -10.10
N THR A 481 9.87 8.19 -9.21
CA THR A 481 8.50 8.69 -9.32
C THR A 481 8.54 10.20 -9.51
N PHE A 482 8.10 10.67 -10.67
CA PHE A 482 7.69 12.05 -10.89
C PHE A 482 6.19 12.14 -10.57
N PHE A 483 5.82 13.04 -9.68
CA PHE A 483 4.43 13.31 -9.31
C PHE A 483 4.15 14.79 -9.51
N ALA A 484 3.08 15.11 -10.23
CA ALA A 484 2.58 16.44 -10.52
C ALA A 484 1.07 16.56 -10.22
N SER A 485 0.64 17.75 -9.83
CA SER A 485 -0.73 18.18 -9.54
C SER A 485 -0.84 19.67 -9.89
N THR A 486 -2.01 20.18 -10.26
CA THR A 486 -2.32 21.62 -10.42
C THR A 486 -3.78 21.83 -10.05
N ASP A 487 -4.11 22.94 -9.39
CA ASP A 487 -5.41 23.36 -8.87
C ASP A 487 -5.56 24.86 -9.20
N GLU A 488 -6.33 25.25 -10.21
CA GLU A 488 -6.65 26.66 -10.47
C GLU A 488 -8.09 26.98 -10.05
N MET A 489 -8.26 27.91 -9.12
CA MET A 489 -9.54 28.48 -8.73
C MET A 489 -9.51 29.99 -9.02
N LYS A 490 -10.44 30.50 -9.83
CA LYS A 490 -10.47 31.92 -10.22
C LYS A 490 -11.91 32.40 -10.35
N PHE A 491 -12.19 33.58 -9.82
CA PHE A 491 -13.49 34.25 -9.94
C PHE A 491 -13.27 35.72 -10.28
N VAL A 492 -13.62 36.10 -11.50
CA VAL A 492 -13.57 37.49 -11.98
C VAL A 492 -14.92 38.16 -11.74
N PHE A 493 -14.92 39.31 -11.06
CA PHE A 493 -16.14 40.10 -10.81
C PHE A 493 -16.36 41.11 -11.93
N SER A 494 -17.49 41.02 -12.63
CA SER A 494 -17.71 41.80 -13.85
C SER A 494 -18.20 43.24 -13.63
N ASN A 495 -18.74 43.55 -12.44
CA ASN A 495 -19.34 44.85 -12.12
C ASN A 495 -18.88 45.46 -10.77
N THR A 496 -18.05 44.75 -9.99
CA THR A 496 -17.50 45.25 -8.73
C THR A 496 -16.21 46.03 -9.00
N ARG A 497 -15.96 47.10 -8.24
CA ARG A 497 -14.69 47.85 -8.21
C ARG A 497 -14.31 48.15 -6.77
N GLY A 498 -13.42 47.35 -6.18
CA GLY A 498 -12.97 47.42 -4.79
C GLY A 498 -11.77 48.34 -4.57
N GLY A 499 -11.65 49.45 -5.31
CA GLY A 499 -10.49 50.33 -5.24
C GLY A 499 -10.74 51.74 -5.79
N SER A 500 -9.85 52.67 -5.44
CA SER A 500 -9.85 54.05 -5.91
C SER A 500 -9.35 54.19 -7.36
N THR A 501 -9.42 55.41 -7.91
CA THR A 501 -8.99 55.73 -9.28
C THR A 501 -7.53 55.39 -9.58
N GLU A 502 -6.69 55.31 -8.56
CA GLU A 502 -5.26 55.00 -8.66
C GLU A 502 -5.01 53.49 -8.94
N VAL A 503 -5.99 52.63 -8.69
CA VAL A 503 -5.93 51.16 -8.88
C VAL A 503 -6.45 50.73 -10.27
N SER A 504 -6.73 51.68 -11.16
CA SER A 504 -7.56 51.54 -12.38
C SER A 504 -7.04 50.61 -13.51
N GLY A 505 -5.90 49.92 -13.31
CA GLY A 505 -5.37 48.92 -14.25
C GLY A 505 -5.67 47.46 -13.91
N ALA A 506 -6.25 47.17 -12.73
CA ALA A 506 -6.49 45.80 -12.27
C ALA A 506 -7.89 45.27 -12.61
N VAL A 507 -7.99 43.97 -12.90
CA VAL A 507 -9.24 43.22 -12.86
C VAL A 507 -9.48 42.80 -11.41
N ASP A 508 -10.68 43.05 -10.86
CA ASP A 508 -11.07 42.50 -9.57
C ASP A 508 -11.32 41.00 -9.72
N GLU A 509 -10.33 40.22 -9.31
CA GLU A 509 -10.40 38.76 -9.25
C GLU A 509 -10.13 38.26 -7.84
N LEU A 510 -10.87 37.25 -7.42
CA LEU A 510 -10.50 36.40 -6.29
C LEU A 510 -10.02 35.08 -6.88
N SER A 511 -8.71 34.86 -6.80
CA SER A 511 -8.06 33.71 -7.41
C SER A 511 -7.02 33.08 -6.50
N GLN A 512 -6.91 31.77 -6.62
CA GLN A 512 -5.77 31.04 -6.12
C GLN A 512 -5.38 29.98 -7.15
N THR A 513 -4.14 30.04 -7.59
CA THR A 513 -3.49 28.90 -8.25
C THR A 513 -2.75 28.12 -7.17
N LYS A 514 -2.88 26.80 -7.22
CA LYS A 514 -2.28 25.73 -6.42
C LYS A 514 -1.75 24.65 -7.36
N ALA A 515 -0.82 23.80 -6.91
CA ALA A 515 -0.19 22.74 -7.69
C ALA A 515 0.82 21.96 -6.85
N PHE A 516 1.27 20.80 -7.32
CA PHE A 516 2.64 20.38 -7.03
C PHE A 516 3.43 19.70 -8.14
N LYS A 517 4.77 19.65 -8.01
CA LYS A 517 5.66 18.71 -8.71
C LYS A 517 6.80 18.26 -7.80
N THR A 518 7.02 16.95 -7.75
CA THR A 518 8.00 16.27 -6.90
C THR A 518 8.69 15.18 -7.72
N LEU A 519 10.02 15.13 -7.65
CA LEU A 519 10.82 14.02 -8.20
C LEU A 519 11.39 13.20 -7.04
N LEU A 520 10.90 11.97 -6.88
CA LEU A 520 11.25 11.03 -5.81
C LEU A 520 12.05 9.85 -6.37
N TYR A 521 13.31 9.73 -5.97
CA TYR A 521 14.12 8.52 -6.15
C TYR A 521 14.05 7.64 -4.89
N GLY A 522 13.83 6.35 -5.08
CA GLY A 522 13.89 5.34 -4.03
C GLY A 522 14.88 4.23 -4.38
N TYR A 523 15.65 3.78 -3.40
CA TYR A 523 16.64 2.72 -3.54
C TYR A 523 16.54 1.74 -2.37
N GLU A 524 16.36 0.47 -2.67
CA GLU A 524 16.26 -0.65 -1.74
C GLU A 524 17.44 -1.59 -1.97
N GLN A 525 18.19 -1.91 -0.91
CA GLN A 525 19.34 -2.81 -0.97
C GLN A 525 19.32 -3.81 0.18
N THR A 526 19.17 -5.09 -0.16
CA THR A 526 19.55 -6.19 0.73
C THR A 526 21.07 -6.27 0.74
N ILE A 527 21.69 -5.94 1.88
CA ILE A 527 23.14 -6.00 2.09
C ILE A 527 23.55 -7.41 2.54
N SER A 528 22.69 -8.06 3.34
CA SER A 528 22.85 -9.44 3.78
C SER A 528 21.49 -10.04 4.15
N SER A 529 21.44 -11.31 4.54
CA SER A 529 20.24 -11.94 5.13
C SER A 529 19.75 -11.27 6.42
N SER A 530 20.57 -10.43 7.06
CA SER A 530 20.24 -9.69 8.29
C SER A 530 20.17 -8.17 8.10
N MET A 531 20.59 -7.60 6.97
CA MET A 531 20.68 -6.15 6.76
C MET A 531 20.02 -5.70 5.46
N GLN A 532 19.10 -4.74 5.56
CA GLN A 532 18.42 -4.10 4.44
C GLN A 532 18.47 -2.58 4.61
N ASN A 533 18.85 -1.84 3.56
CA ASN A 533 18.91 -0.39 3.56
C ASN A 533 17.92 0.19 2.56
N SER A 534 17.13 1.17 3.00
CA SER A 534 16.13 1.86 2.19
C SER A 534 16.39 3.36 2.19
N LEU A 535 16.85 3.88 1.05
CA LEU A 535 17.09 5.30 0.79
C LEU A 535 15.90 5.90 0.03
N ARG A 536 15.56 7.14 0.36
CA ARG A 536 14.62 8.02 -0.35
C ARG A 536 15.25 9.39 -0.54
N LEU A 537 15.09 9.96 -1.72
CA LEU A 537 15.59 11.28 -2.08
C LEU A 537 14.52 11.99 -2.91
N ALA A 538 14.01 13.12 -2.43
CA ALA A 538 12.95 13.89 -3.07
C ALA A 538 13.33 15.34 -3.30
N LEU A 539 12.97 15.88 -4.47
CA LEU A 539 13.05 17.30 -4.81
C LEU A 539 11.64 17.85 -5.12
N THR A 540 11.25 18.95 -4.46
CA THR A 540 9.91 19.58 -4.51
C THR A 540 10.08 21.11 -4.47
N ASN A 541 9.46 21.93 -5.34
CA ASN A 541 9.57 23.42 -5.35
C ASN A 541 8.23 24.26 -5.25
N GLN A 542 7.70 24.52 -4.05
CA GLN A 542 6.39 25.19 -3.79
C GLN A 542 6.35 26.58 -4.44
N SER A 543 5.17 27.19 -4.67
CA SER A 543 5.05 28.43 -5.46
C SER A 543 3.70 29.21 -5.31
N THR A 544 3.01 29.09 -4.16
CA THR A 544 1.67 29.64 -3.83
C THR A 544 1.37 30.97 -4.50
N LYS A 545 0.18 31.13 -5.11
CA LYS A 545 -0.28 32.43 -5.62
C LYS A 545 -1.76 32.64 -5.30
N THR A 546 -2.02 33.65 -4.49
CA THR A 546 -3.36 34.12 -4.12
C THR A 546 -3.51 35.58 -4.54
N ASN A 547 -4.66 35.93 -5.12
CA ASN A 547 -5.10 37.30 -5.29
C ASN A 547 -6.48 37.45 -4.63
N LEU A 548 -6.64 38.43 -3.76
CA LEU A 548 -7.92 38.84 -3.18
C LEU A 548 -8.25 40.23 -3.70
N LEU A 549 -9.07 40.25 -4.75
CA LEU A 549 -9.45 41.41 -5.54
C LEU A 549 -8.20 42.15 -6.07
N SER A 550 -8.36 43.40 -6.48
CA SER A 550 -7.24 44.24 -6.93
C SER A 550 -6.24 44.60 -5.82
N TYR A 551 -6.58 44.40 -4.54
CA TYR A 551 -5.86 44.99 -3.40
C TYR A 551 -4.98 44.05 -2.56
N TYR A 552 -5.05 42.73 -2.70
CA TYR A 552 -4.16 41.82 -1.94
C TYR A 552 -3.59 40.71 -2.82
N ARG A 553 -2.29 40.45 -2.66
CA ARG A 553 -1.57 39.33 -3.30
C ARG A 553 -0.64 38.66 -2.32
N ASP A 554 -0.66 37.33 -2.28
CA ASP A 554 0.30 36.50 -1.54
C ASP A 554 0.94 35.50 -2.51
N ASN A 555 2.25 35.62 -2.69
CA ASN A 555 3.06 34.68 -3.46
C ASN A 555 4.07 33.97 -2.53
N ARG A 556 4.10 32.63 -2.44
CA ARG A 556 5.05 31.87 -1.59
C ARG A 556 5.72 30.69 -2.29
N ASP A 557 7.01 30.75 -2.56
CA ASP A 557 7.77 29.63 -3.13
C ASP A 557 8.54 28.83 -2.05
N ILE A 558 8.65 27.50 -2.11
CA ILE A 558 9.35 26.69 -1.07
C ILE A 558 10.13 25.54 -1.70
N ASN A 559 11.44 25.71 -1.82
CA ASN A 559 12.31 24.79 -2.53
C ASN A 559 12.87 23.76 -1.53
N GLY A 560 12.26 22.58 -1.50
CA GLY A 560 12.56 21.48 -0.58
C GLY A 560 13.37 20.35 -1.20
N LEU A 561 14.42 19.95 -0.49
CA LEU A 561 15.08 18.65 -0.63
C LEU A 561 14.71 17.82 0.61
N CYS A 562 14.27 16.59 0.43
CA CYS A 562 14.11 15.62 1.51
C CYS A 562 14.96 14.38 1.22
N LEU A 563 15.93 14.11 2.08
CA LEU A 563 16.66 12.84 2.14
C LEU A 563 16.19 12.07 3.37
N ARG A 564 15.90 10.79 3.18
CA ARG A 564 15.62 9.83 4.25
C ARG A 564 16.39 8.55 3.98
N ASP A 565 17.24 8.14 4.92
CA ASP A 565 17.97 6.87 4.85
C ASP A 565 17.66 6.02 6.08
N GLN A 566 17.40 4.73 5.88
CA GLN A 566 17.02 3.81 6.95
C GLN A 566 17.71 2.46 6.80
N LEU A 567 18.44 2.04 7.83
CA LEU A 567 19.05 0.72 7.95
C LEU A 567 18.20 -0.16 8.88
N ASN A 568 17.72 -1.28 8.33
CA ASN A 568 17.00 -2.32 9.05
C ASN A 568 17.96 -3.50 9.30
N TYR A 569 18.18 -3.83 10.58
CA TYR A 569 19.06 -4.92 11.03
C TYR A 569 18.30 -5.95 11.86
N THR A 570 18.25 -7.20 11.39
CA THR A 570 17.72 -8.35 12.13
C THR A 570 18.85 -9.03 12.89
N GLN A 571 18.96 -8.78 14.19
CA GLN A 571 19.92 -9.44 15.07
C GLN A 571 19.50 -10.89 15.36
N SER A 572 18.20 -11.14 15.47
CA SER A 572 17.58 -12.46 15.62
C SER A 572 16.07 -12.38 15.36
N ASP A 573 15.37 -13.52 15.30
CA ASP A 573 13.90 -13.55 15.22
C ASP A 573 13.19 -12.84 16.40
N LYS A 574 13.92 -12.62 17.50
CA LYS A 574 13.45 -11.89 18.68
C LYS A 574 13.83 -10.42 18.70
N LEU A 575 14.83 -9.98 17.94
CA LEU A 575 15.31 -8.59 17.98
C LEU A 575 15.64 -8.07 16.57
N LYS A 576 14.90 -7.05 16.16
CA LYS A 576 15.17 -6.26 14.96
C LYS A 576 15.31 -4.80 15.33
N ILE A 577 16.31 -4.13 14.76
CA ILE A 577 16.62 -2.74 15.01
C ILE A 577 16.48 -1.99 13.69
N MET A 578 15.79 -0.86 13.71
CA MET A 578 15.83 0.13 12.63
C MET A 578 16.58 1.35 13.17
N ALA A 579 17.49 1.90 12.37
CA ALA A 579 18.05 3.24 12.58
C ALA A 579 17.89 4.04 11.28
N GLY A 580 17.75 5.36 11.38
CA GLY A 580 17.62 6.21 10.21
C GLY A 580 17.80 7.69 10.50
N ILE A 581 17.92 8.45 9.41
CA ILE A 581 18.08 9.90 9.41
C ILE A 581 17.07 10.55 8.46
N ASP A 582 16.61 11.75 8.83
CA ASP A 582 15.89 12.66 7.96
C ASP A 582 16.69 13.96 7.81
N VAL A 583 16.77 14.47 6.58
CA VAL A 583 17.41 15.75 6.26
C VAL A 583 16.47 16.48 5.30
N THR A 584 15.76 17.50 5.79
CA THR A 584 14.73 18.22 5.00
C THR A 584 15.02 19.72 4.82
N PRO A 585 16.16 20.13 4.23
CA PRO A 585 16.40 21.54 3.94
C PRO A 585 15.39 22.10 2.93
N ASN A 586 14.43 22.90 3.42
CA ASN A 586 13.50 23.65 2.59
C ASN A 586 13.78 25.15 2.70
N ARG A 587 13.88 25.82 1.55
CA ARG A 587 14.01 27.28 1.49
C ARG A 587 12.70 27.91 1.03
N ALA A 588 11.99 28.52 1.95
CA ALA A 588 10.81 29.33 1.67
C ALA A 588 11.23 30.72 1.15
N PHE A 589 10.42 31.27 0.25
CA PHE A 589 10.40 32.63 -0.25
C PHE A 589 8.95 33.08 -0.16
N TYR A 590 8.70 34.32 0.25
CA TYR A 590 7.35 34.87 0.24
C TYR A 590 7.35 36.33 -0.14
N SER A 591 6.24 36.79 -0.71
CA SER A 591 6.03 38.11 -1.27
C SER A 591 4.56 38.49 -1.10
N VAL A 592 4.22 39.02 0.07
CA VAL A 592 2.86 39.49 0.39
C VAL A 592 2.77 40.98 0.08
N SER A 593 1.70 41.40 -0.58
CA SER A 593 1.47 42.79 -0.98
C SER A 593 0.01 43.18 -0.79
N ALA A 594 -0.24 44.13 0.12
CA ALA A 594 -1.53 44.75 0.36
C ALA A 594 -1.50 46.21 -0.16
N PHE A 595 -2.43 46.56 -1.03
CA PHE A 595 -2.57 47.88 -1.63
C PHE A 595 -3.72 48.63 -0.93
N GLY A 596 -3.48 49.83 -0.43
CA GLY A 596 -4.48 50.66 0.23
C GLY A 596 -4.41 52.12 -0.19
N ALA A 597 -5.34 52.95 0.31
CA ALA A 597 -5.41 54.37 -0.02
C ALA A 597 -4.13 55.17 0.34
N ASN A 598 -3.33 54.65 1.28
CA ASN A 598 -2.06 55.25 1.71
C ASN A 598 -0.82 54.66 0.99
N GLY A 599 -1.02 53.84 -0.05
CA GLY A 599 0.03 53.15 -0.80
C GLY A 599 0.05 51.63 -0.59
N ALA A 600 1.10 50.98 -1.10
CA ALA A 600 1.29 49.53 -1.00
C ALA A 600 2.19 49.16 0.18
N VAL A 601 1.70 48.32 1.09
CA VAL A 601 2.51 47.59 2.07
C VAL A 601 2.91 46.26 1.43
N ALA A 602 4.19 46.11 1.13
CA ALA A 602 4.72 44.88 0.56
C ALA A 602 5.93 44.39 1.37
N THR A 603 5.91 43.11 1.76
CA THR A 603 7.08 42.40 2.26
C THR A 603 7.57 41.41 1.22
N LYS A 604 8.88 41.15 1.19
CA LYS A 604 9.47 40.04 0.46
C LYS A 604 10.70 39.54 1.18
N ASP A 605 10.71 38.25 1.54
CA ASP A 605 11.82 37.62 2.26
C ASP A 605 12.06 36.18 1.79
N SER A 606 13.09 35.52 2.32
CA SER A 606 13.31 34.09 2.19
C SER A 606 13.91 33.49 3.46
N THR A 607 13.25 32.48 4.03
CA THR A 607 13.68 31.80 5.26
C THR A 607 13.97 30.31 5.02
N TRP A 608 14.70 29.69 5.96
CA TRP A 608 14.97 28.25 5.96
C TRP A 608 14.06 27.55 6.97
N VAL A 609 13.22 26.65 6.47
CA VAL A 609 12.33 25.80 7.27
C VAL A 609 12.82 24.37 7.07
N SER A 610 13.62 23.86 8.00
CA SER A 610 14.30 22.58 7.82
C SER A 610 14.25 21.73 9.08
N ASP A 611 13.88 20.47 8.92
CA ASP A 611 13.98 19.47 9.98
C ASP A 611 15.24 18.62 9.72
N LEU A 612 16.11 18.52 10.72
CA LEU A 612 17.14 17.49 10.76
C LEU A 612 16.76 16.49 11.84
N ALA A 613 16.73 15.20 11.53
CA ALA A 613 16.39 14.20 12.54
C ALA A 613 17.24 12.94 12.47
N ALA A 614 17.42 12.32 13.63
CA ALA A 614 17.96 10.97 13.78
C ALA A 614 17.00 10.13 14.64
N PHE A 615 16.74 8.90 14.23
CA PHE A 615 15.79 8.01 14.91
C PHE A 615 16.25 6.56 14.93
N THR A 616 15.80 5.82 15.95
CA THR A 616 15.96 4.37 16.03
C THR A 616 14.82 3.73 16.82
N LYS A 617 14.48 2.49 16.47
CA LYS A 617 13.55 1.63 17.23
C LYS A 617 14.05 0.20 17.26
N ALA A 618 13.67 -0.53 18.31
CA ALA A 618 13.93 -1.96 18.42
C ALA A 618 12.61 -2.73 18.54
N GLU A 619 12.27 -3.56 17.56
CA GLU A 619 11.22 -4.57 17.65
C GLU A 619 11.77 -5.76 18.43
N TYR A 620 11.35 -5.89 19.70
CA TYR A 620 11.82 -6.91 20.63
C TYR A 620 10.67 -7.83 21.07
N LYS A 621 10.73 -9.10 20.64
CA LYS A 621 9.84 -10.17 21.12
C LYS A 621 10.40 -10.71 22.44
N ILE A 622 9.88 -10.20 23.55
CA ILE A 622 10.22 -10.65 24.91
C ILE A 622 9.91 -12.16 25.04
N PHE A 623 8.78 -12.58 24.48
CA PHE A 623 8.39 -13.95 24.20
C PHE A 623 7.36 -13.96 23.06
N ASP A 624 7.02 -15.13 22.53
CA ASP A 624 6.34 -15.28 21.22
C ASP A 624 4.98 -14.57 21.09
N LYS A 625 4.34 -14.23 22.22
CA LYS A 625 3.07 -13.48 22.29
C LYS A 625 3.23 -11.99 22.59
N LEU A 626 4.39 -11.52 23.05
CA LEU A 626 4.61 -10.15 23.52
C LEU A 626 5.75 -9.49 22.75
N THR A 627 5.38 -8.56 21.87
CA THR A 627 6.32 -7.68 21.18
C THR A 627 6.29 -6.30 21.82
N LEU A 628 7.46 -5.78 22.18
CA LEU A 628 7.70 -4.41 22.59
C LEU A 628 8.47 -3.68 21.49
N ILE A 629 8.14 -2.42 21.26
CA ILE A 629 8.77 -1.55 20.26
C ILE A 629 9.09 -0.20 20.92
N PRO A 630 10.13 -0.12 21.78
CA PRO A 630 10.73 1.15 22.15
C PRO A 630 11.39 1.81 20.93
N GLY A 631 11.33 3.13 20.90
CA GLY A 631 12.04 3.96 19.92
C GLY A 631 12.35 5.35 20.47
N PHE A 632 13.41 5.92 19.93
CA PHE A 632 13.85 7.29 20.18
C PHE A 632 13.98 8.03 18.85
N ARG A 633 13.58 9.30 18.84
CA ARG A 633 13.79 10.24 17.75
C ARG A 633 14.30 11.56 18.36
N TYR A 634 15.19 12.23 17.67
CA TYR A 634 15.58 13.61 17.95
C TYR A 634 15.35 14.41 16.68
N ASP A 635 14.43 15.36 16.73
CA ASP A 635 14.19 16.35 15.68
C ASP A 635 14.91 17.66 16.05
N TYR A 636 15.52 18.35 15.09
CA TYR A 636 16.11 19.68 15.26
C TYR A 636 15.52 20.61 14.20
N TYR A 637 14.78 21.60 14.67
CA TYR A 637 14.04 22.57 13.86
C TYR A 637 14.93 23.79 13.63
N THR A 638 15.35 24.05 12.38
CA THR A 638 16.36 25.10 12.10
C THR A 638 15.83 26.52 12.21
N ASP A 639 14.52 26.71 12.04
CA ASP A 639 13.83 28.00 12.09
C ASP A 639 13.79 28.57 13.52
N ILE A 640 13.49 27.72 14.51
CA ILE A 640 13.51 28.06 15.95
C ILE A 640 14.82 27.67 16.65
N SER A 641 15.74 26.99 15.95
CA SER A 641 17.01 26.47 16.48
C SER A 641 16.87 25.57 17.72
N GLU A 642 15.77 24.81 17.82
CA GLU A 642 15.42 23.99 18.99
C GLU A 642 15.52 22.48 18.68
N GLY A 643 16.07 21.71 19.62
CA GLY A 643 16.20 20.25 19.54
C GLY A 643 15.22 19.51 20.44
N GLN A 644 14.38 18.66 19.86
CA GLN A 644 13.27 17.98 20.54
C GLN A 644 13.44 16.45 20.63
N PRO A 645 13.80 15.90 21.80
CA PRO A 645 13.87 14.46 22.02
C PRO A 645 12.48 13.84 22.23
N SER A 646 12.12 12.92 21.34
CA SER A 646 10.89 12.13 21.36
C SER A 646 11.17 10.67 21.76
N PHE A 647 10.64 10.22 22.90
CA PHE A 647 10.60 8.79 23.25
C PHE A 647 9.21 8.22 22.95
N ARG A 648 9.16 7.05 22.32
CA ARG A 648 7.91 6.37 21.96
C ARG A 648 8.03 4.88 22.25
N CYS A 649 6.98 4.26 22.76
CA CYS A 649 6.97 2.84 23.07
C CYS A 649 5.60 2.22 22.75
N THR A 650 5.61 1.21 21.89
CA THR A 650 4.45 0.41 21.51
C THR A 650 4.57 -1.00 22.09
N ALA A 651 3.49 -1.57 22.60
CA ALA A 651 3.39 -2.95 23.07
C ALA A 651 2.23 -3.66 22.37
N ARG A 652 2.47 -4.90 21.90
CA ARG A 652 1.45 -5.79 21.33
C ARG A 652 1.50 -7.14 22.05
N TYR A 653 0.39 -7.56 22.65
CA TYR A 653 0.24 -8.78 23.42
C TYR A 653 -0.89 -9.67 22.88
N ASP A 654 -0.52 -10.71 22.11
CA ASP A 654 -1.42 -11.74 21.58
C ASP A 654 -1.73 -12.79 22.67
N TYR A 655 -2.42 -12.34 23.73
CA TYR A 655 -2.71 -13.08 24.96
C TYR A 655 -3.23 -14.51 24.71
N ILE A 656 -4.24 -14.63 23.84
CA ILE A 656 -4.84 -15.89 23.38
C ILE A 656 -5.11 -15.80 21.87
N PRO A 657 -5.27 -16.92 21.14
CA PRO A 657 -5.56 -16.88 19.71
C PRO A 657 -6.72 -15.94 19.36
N ARG A 658 -6.57 -15.21 18.26
CA ARG A 658 -7.53 -14.20 17.74
C ARG A 658 -7.77 -12.96 18.62
N ASN A 659 -7.14 -12.82 19.78
CA ASN A 659 -7.35 -11.69 20.70
C ASN A 659 -6.03 -11.01 21.08
N THR A 660 -5.94 -9.71 20.87
CA THR A 660 -4.73 -8.92 21.12
C THR A 660 -5.02 -7.71 22.00
N ILE A 661 -4.24 -7.51 23.05
CA ILE A 661 -4.16 -6.24 23.79
C ILE A 661 -2.99 -5.44 23.20
N LYS A 662 -3.20 -4.13 22.95
CA LYS A 662 -2.20 -3.25 22.34
C LYS A 662 -2.16 -1.90 23.06
N ALA A 663 -0.97 -1.36 23.31
CA ALA A 663 -0.80 -0.10 24.04
C ALA A 663 0.36 0.73 23.47
N SER A 664 0.21 2.06 23.42
CA SER A 664 1.23 2.98 22.94
C SER A 664 1.34 4.19 23.87
N LEU A 665 2.56 4.61 24.16
CA LEU A 665 2.89 5.83 24.90
C LEU A 665 3.98 6.58 24.14
N GLY A 666 3.88 7.90 24.01
CA GLY A 666 4.98 8.66 23.41
C GLY A 666 4.92 10.18 23.56
N THR A 667 6.08 10.79 23.38
CA THR A 667 6.24 12.23 23.14
C THR A 667 6.46 12.52 21.66
N TYR A 668 6.01 13.71 21.27
CA TYR A 668 5.90 14.19 19.89
C TYR A 668 6.20 15.69 19.88
N SER A 669 6.70 16.21 18.77
CA SER A 669 6.92 17.64 18.55
C SER A 669 6.56 18.02 17.12
N GLN A 670 6.30 19.31 16.90
CA GLN A 670 6.22 19.94 15.59
C GLN A 670 6.66 21.40 15.66
N ASP A 671 7.01 21.94 14.51
CA ASP A 671 7.25 23.37 14.28
C ASP A 671 6.06 24.26 14.69
N PRO A 672 6.28 25.54 15.06
CA PRO A 672 5.19 26.47 15.32
C PRO A 672 4.32 26.68 14.06
N GLN A 673 3.01 26.55 14.23
CA GLN A 673 2.03 26.68 13.15
C GLN A 673 1.35 28.08 13.19
N PRO A 674 1.15 28.76 12.04
CA PRO A 674 1.52 28.34 10.68
C PRO A 674 3.04 28.41 10.43
N VAL A 675 3.56 27.39 9.74
CA VAL A 675 5.01 27.20 9.48
C VAL A 675 5.69 28.46 8.94
N GLY A 676 6.78 28.88 9.57
CA GLY A 676 7.58 30.05 9.20
C GLY A 676 6.92 31.41 9.51
N GLU A 677 5.62 31.55 9.29
CA GLU A 677 4.84 32.77 9.55
C GLU A 677 4.70 33.04 11.06
N ALA A 678 4.46 32.00 11.86
CA ALA A 678 4.38 32.11 13.31
C ALA A 678 5.69 32.61 13.95
N VAL A 679 6.84 32.33 13.33
CA VAL A 679 8.20 32.66 13.83
C VAL A 679 8.85 33.86 13.12
N ASP A 680 8.10 34.53 12.25
CA ASP A 680 8.59 35.66 11.43
C ASP A 680 9.07 36.83 12.32
N PRO A 681 10.30 37.37 12.14
CA PRO A 681 10.83 38.47 12.95
C PRO A 681 10.15 39.85 12.77
N VAL A 682 9.15 39.97 11.89
CA VAL A 682 8.37 41.17 11.55
C VAL A 682 6.87 40.93 11.81
N PHE A 683 6.35 39.77 11.44
CA PHE A 683 4.91 39.43 11.49
C PHE A 683 4.53 38.38 12.54
N GLY A 684 5.51 37.70 13.15
CA GLY A 684 5.29 36.55 14.02
C GLY A 684 5.81 36.77 15.44
N ASN A 685 6.50 35.76 15.96
CA ASN A 685 7.23 35.77 17.21
C ASN A 685 8.43 34.80 17.10
N PRO A 686 9.67 35.29 16.90
CA PRO A 686 10.83 34.41 16.71
C PRO A 686 11.25 33.65 17.97
N ASP A 687 10.68 33.95 19.14
CA ASP A 687 10.95 33.28 20.42
C ASP A 687 9.94 32.12 20.71
N LEU A 688 9.17 31.64 19.72
CA LEU A 688 8.26 30.51 19.90
C LEU A 688 9.02 29.17 20.00
N PRO A 689 8.85 28.38 21.08
CA PRO A 689 9.32 27.00 21.13
C PRO A 689 8.40 26.06 20.33
N ALA A 690 8.87 24.85 20.04
CA ALA A 690 8.10 23.81 19.36
C ALA A 690 6.77 23.51 20.09
N THR A 691 5.74 23.17 19.33
CA THR A 691 4.49 22.63 19.87
C THR A 691 4.73 21.18 20.31
N LEU A 692 4.45 20.87 21.58
CA LEU A 692 4.75 19.57 22.18
C LEU A 692 3.50 18.73 22.36
N GLY A 693 3.54 17.50 21.84
CA GLY A 693 2.49 16.49 21.97
C GLY A 693 2.89 15.38 22.94
N ARG A 694 1.91 14.89 23.71
CA ARG A 694 2.01 13.64 24.47
C ARG A 694 0.78 12.80 24.16
N GLN A 695 0.96 11.51 23.88
CA GLN A 695 -0.13 10.63 23.51
C GLN A 695 -0.05 9.30 24.28
N ALA A 696 -1.21 8.85 24.74
CA ALA A 696 -1.42 7.52 25.31
C ALA A 696 -2.59 6.84 24.60
N VAL A 697 -2.41 5.59 24.18
CA VAL A 697 -3.43 4.77 23.51
C VAL A 697 -3.45 3.38 24.13
N LEU A 698 -4.62 2.87 24.45
CA LEU A 698 -4.86 1.47 24.84
C LEU A 698 -5.94 0.90 23.92
N GLY A 699 -5.78 -0.34 23.46
CA GLY A 699 -6.74 -0.97 22.57
C GLY A 699 -6.76 -2.50 22.62
N TYR A 700 -7.77 -3.04 21.97
CA TYR A 700 -8.13 -4.45 21.94
C TYR A 700 -8.57 -4.85 20.53
N GLU A 701 -7.90 -5.81 19.93
CA GLU A 701 -8.30 -6.42 18.65
C GLU A 701 -8.90 -7.80 18.91
N TYR A 702 -10.09 -8.06 18.37
CA TYR A 702 -10.71 -9.39 18.36
C TYR A 702 -11.10 -9.78 16.94
N LYS A 703 -10.52 -10.88 16.45
CA LYS A 703 -10.89 -11.51 15.18
C LYS A 703 -11.98 -12.54 15.44
N ILE A 704 -13.24 -12.14 15.28
CA ILE A 704 -14.41 -12.99 15.52
C ILE A 704 -14.37 -14.18 14.56
N THR A 705 -14.18 -13.88 13.28
CA THR A 705 -13.95 -14.87 12.21
C THR A 705 -12.65 -14.53 11.48
N ASP A 706 -12.41 -15.15 10.32
CA ASP A 706 -11.28 -14.78 9.46
C ASP A 706 -11.60 -13.56 8.54
N LEU A 707 -12.88 -13.15 8.47
CA LEU A 707 -13.34 -11.92 7.79
C LEU A 707 -13.75 -10.81 8.77
N ASP A 708 -14.42 -11.18 9.86
CA ASP A 708 -15.00 -10.27 10.86
C ASP A 708 -13.97 -9.91 11.94
N ASN A 709 -13.65 -8.62 12.04
CA ASN A 709 -12.72 -8.09 13.03
C ASN A 709 -13.29 -6.87 13.76
N VAL A 710 -13.01 -6.81 15.05
CA VAL A 710 -13.30 -5.68 15.94
C VAL A 710 -11.98 -5.11 16.44
N ASP A 711 -11.83 -3.80 16.34
CA ASP A 711 -10.75 -3.01 16.92
C ASP A 711 -11.38 -1.94 17.81
N VAL A 712 -11.10 -1.99 19.12
CA VAL A 712 -11.57 -1.02 20.12
C VAL A 712 -10.36 -0.31 20.69
N GLN A 713 -10.39 1.02 20.76
CA GLN A 713 -9.31 1.83 21.30
C GLN A 713 -9.84 2.92 22.22
N THR A 714 -9.04 3.33 23.18
CA THR A 714 -9.23 4.52 24.01
C THR A 714 -7.92 5.31 24.03
N TYR A 715 -8.01 6.63 24.06
CA TYR A 715 -6.86 7.52 23.98
C TYR A 715 -6.96 8.71 24.92
N TYR A 716 -5.79 9.23 25.29
CA TYR A 716 -5.61 10.51 25.97
C TYR A 716 -4.38 11.22 25.40
N ASN A 717 -4.61 12.34 24.72
CA ASN A 717 -3.61 13.19 24.10
C ASN A 717 -3.60 14.57 24.77
N THR A 718 -2.42 15.18 24.89
CA THR A 718 -2.27 16.58 25.33
C THR A 718 -1.29 17.32 24.44
N GLN A 719 -1.56 18.60 24.19
CA GLN A 719 -0.70 19.53 23.46
C GLN A 719 -0.37 20.74 24.34
N THR A 720 0.86 21.25 24.25
CA THR A 720 1.31 22.48 24.91
C THR A 720 2.17 23.32 23.97
N ASN A 721 2.33 24.61 24.28
CA ASN A 721 3.03 25.60 23.45
C ASN A 721 2.37 25.83 22.08
N ILE A 722 1.05 25.63 21.97
CA ILE A 722 0.33 25.90 20.73
C ILE A 722 0.37 27.42 20.49
N PRO A 723 0.84 27.91 19.32
CA PRO A 723 0.77 29.31 18.97
C PRO A 723 -0.69 29.75 18.91
N LEU A 724 -1.03 30.75 19.72
CA LEU A 724 -2.30 31.45 19.63
C LEU A 724 -2.03 32.86 19.14
N SER A 725 -2.79 33.30 18.13
CA SER A 725 -2.67 34.66 17.61
C SER A 725 -3.14 35.69 18.63
N CYS A 726 -2.46 36.83 18.68
CA CYS A 726 -2.70 37.92 19.63
C CYS A 726 -2.31 39.27 19.02
N ASP A 727 -2.71 40.35 19.69
CA ASP A 727 -2.08 41.67 19.54
C ASP A 727 -1.35 41.97 20.86
N SER A 728 -0.02 42.08 20.80
CA SER A 728 0.87 42.12 21.97
C SER A 728 2.21 42.76 21.60
N ILE A 729 2.99 43.16 22.61
CA ILE A 729 4.31 43.79 22.42
C ILE A 729 5.36 43.03 23.22
N SER A 730 6.49 42.72 22.59
CA SER A 730 7.65 42.09 23.23
C SER A 730 8.21 43.02 24.32
N PRO A 731 8.22 42.62 25.60
CA PRO A 731 8.75 43.45 26.69
C PRO A 731 10.28 43.59 26.64
N VAL A 732 10.96 42.85 25.77
CA VAL A 732 12.42 42.87 25.58
C VAL A 732 12.81 43.74 24.38
N THR A 733 12.07 43.65 23.26
CA THR A 733 12.46 44.31 21.99
C THR A 733 11.57 45.49 21.59
N GLY A 734 10.39 45.66 22.21
CA GLY A 734 9.41 46.68 21.84
C GLY A 734 8.70 46.45 20.51
N LYS A 735 8.94 45.33 19.82
CA LYS A 735 8.23 44.92 18.60
C LYS A 735 6.84 44.37 18.92
N SER A 736 5.93 44.45 17.94
CA SER A 736 4.70 43.65 17.94
C SER A 736 5.02 42.15 18.02
N LEU A 737 4.17 41.39 18.70
CA LEU A 737 4.17 39.93 18.75
C LEU A 737 2.76 39.45 18.41
N ASN A 738 2.61 38.83 17.23
CA ASN A 738 1.30 38.44 16.73
C ASN A 738 0.91 37.00 17.11
N PHE A 739 1.80 36.27 17.80
CA PHE A 739 1.59 34.91 18.33
C PHE A 739 2.25 34.73 19.70
N LEU A 740 1.58 33.97 20.59
CA LEU A 740 2.11 33.55 21.90
C LEU A 740 1.97 32.03 22.10
N PRO A 741 2.96 31.34 22.70
CA PRO A 741 2.99 29.88 22.84
C PRO A 741 2.17 29.42 24.05
N CYS A 742 0.91 29.85 24.13
CA CYS A 742 0.15 29.89 25.38
C CYS A 742 -1.13 29.03 25.39
N GLU A 743 -1.64 28.60 24.24
CA GLU A 743 -2.77 27.66 24.21
C GLU A 743 -2.29 26.22 24.52
N LYS A 744 -3.15 25.48 25.22
CA LYS A 744 -2.99 24.07 25.57
C LYS A 744 -4.18 23.29 25.03
N GLY A 745 -3.93 22.09 24.52
CA GLY A 745 -4.95 21.17 24.04
C GLY A 745 -5.03 19.90 24.89
N ARG A 746 -6.23 19.34 25.02
CA ARG A 746 -6.43 17.95 25.46
C ARG A 746 -7.50 17.27 24.61
N MET A 747 -7.24 16.04 24.21
CA MET A 747 -8.15 15.24 23.39
C MET A 747 -8.22 13.84 23.96
N TYR A 748 -9.42 13.35 24.22
CA TYR A 748 -9.62 12.01 24.78
C TYR A 748 -10.89 11.39 24.25
N GLY A 749 -10.95 10.06 24.21
CA GLY A 749 -12.09 9.39 23.63
C GLY A 749 -11.97 7.89 23.49
N PHE A 750 -13.02 7.32 22.92
CA PHE A 750 -13.20 5.91 22.63
C PHE A 750 -13.50 5.74 21.13
N GLU A 751 -12.85 4.76 20.51
CA GLU A 751 -12.91 4.46 19.09
C GLU A 751 -13.28 2.99 18.90
N LEU A 752 -14.17 2.72 17.94
CA LEU A 752 -14.59 1.38 17.55
C LEU A 752 -14.54 1.26 16.03
N LEU A 753 -13.99 0.16 15.53
CA LEU A 753 -14.11 -0.32 14.16
C LEU A 753 -14.55 -1.79 14.18
N LEU A 754 -15.77 -2.07 13.72
CA LEU A 754 -16.23 -3.41 13.37
C LEU A 754 -16.19 -3.53 11.84
N ARG A 755 -15.27 -4.33 11.30
CA ARG A 755 -15.03 -4.48 9.85
C ARG A 755 -15.27 -5.92 9.40
N HIS A 756 -16.03 -6.07 8.33
CA HIS A 756 -16.15 -7.30 7.55
C HIS A 756 -15.31 -7.11 6.28
N ASN A 757 -14.15 -7.76 6.24
CA ASN A 757 -13.25 -7.76 5.08
C ASN A 757 -13.95 -8.41 3.86
N GLN A 758 -13.49 -8.14 2.64
CA GLN A 758 -14.16 -8.54 1.40
C GLN A 758 -14.44 -10.05 1.26
N GLY A 759 -15.64 -10.46 1.65
CA GLY A 759 -16.22 -11.77 1.37
C GLY A 759 -16.83 -11.84 -0.04
N LYS A 760 -17.41 -13.00 -0.39
CA LYS A 760 -17.97 -13.26 -1.73
C LYS A 760 -19.09 -12.29 -2.17
N HIS A 761 -19.94 -11.88 -1.23
CA HIS A 761 -21.17 -11.12 -1.51
C HIS A 761 -21.25 -9.76 -0.81
N PHE A 762 -20.35 -9.47 0.13
CA PHE A 762 -20.41 -8.29 0.98
C PHE A 762 -19.01 -7.86 1.42
N PHE A 763 -18.81 -6.56 1.59
CA PHE A 763 -17.80 -5.98 2.47
C PHE A 763 -18.37 -4.72 3.14
N GLY A 764 -17.83 -4.35 4.29
CA GLY A 764 -18.29 -3.14 4.99
C GLY A 764 -17.70 -2.97 6.37
N TRP A 765 -18.03 -1.85 7.01
CA TRP A 765 -17.70 -1.62 8.41
C TRP A 765 -18.64 -0.63 9.10
N ILE A 766 -18.63 -0.70 10.42
CA ILE A 766 -19.17 0.33 11.32
C ILE A 766 -17.96 0.94 12.03
N SER A 767 -17.73 2.23 11.82
CA SER A 767 -16.78 3.02 12.60
C SER A 767 -17.52 3.98 13.51
N TYR A 768 -17.08 4.08 14.76
CA TYR A 768 -17.64 4.98 15.75
C TYR A 768 -16.54 5.65 16.57
N SER A 769 -16.78 6.90 16.95
CA SER A 769 -15.91 7.66 17.83
C SER A 769 -16.75 8.47 18.80
N LEU A 770 -16.51 8.23 20.09
CA LEU A 770 -16.94 9.07 21.19
C LEU A 770 -15.72 9.91 21.60
N SER A 771 -15.66 11.16 21.16
CA SER A 771 -14.50 12.04 21.37
C SER A 771 -14.81 13.22 22.30
N ARG A 772 -13.76 13.83 22.83
CA ARG A 772 -13.79 15.14 23.47
C ARG A 772 -12.48 15.85 23.17
N SER A 773 -12.55 17.01 22.53
CA SER A 773 -11.40 17.88 22.25
C SER A 773 -11.63 19.25 22.86
N GLU A 774 -10.67 19.69 23.67
CA GLU A 774 -10.78 20.91 24.47
C GLU A 774 -9.47 21.72 24.41
N ARG A 775 -9.61 23.03 24.56
CA ARG A 775 -8.53 24.00 24.63
C ARG A 775 -8.59 24.79 25.94
N GLN A 776 -7.45 25.33 26.35
CA GLN A 776 -7.30 26.27 27.47
C GLN A 776 -6.23 27.30 27.07
N SER A 777 -6.49 28.58 27.28
CA SER A 777 -5.55 29.67 26.98
C SER A 777 -5.66 30.78 28.04
N PRO A 778 -4.54 31.42 28.44
CA PRO A 778 -4.58 32.57 29.35
C PRO A 778 -5.24 33.82 28.71
N ILE A 779 -5.26 33.93 27.38
CA ILE A 779 -5.87 35.04 26.63
C ILE A 779 -7.04 34.54 25.77
N PRO A 780 -8.05 35.37 25.47
CA PRO A 780 -9.14 34.99 24.58
C PRO A 780 -8.66 34.75 23.14
N TYR A 781 -9.32 33.84 22.41
CA TYR A 781 -9.04 33.59 20.99
C TYR A 781 -9.79 34.53 20.01
N SER A 782 -10.57 35.49 20.53
CA SER A 782 -11.17 36.59 19.77
C SER A 782 -11.25 37.83 20.64
N SER A 783 -11.06 39.00 20.04
CA SER A 783 -11.25 40.32 20.66
C SER A 783 -12.69 40.58 21.12
N ASP A 784 -13.68 39.84 20.59
CA ASP A 784 -15.09 39.94 21.02
C ASP A 784 -15.30 39.57 22.50
N PHE A 785 -14.40 38.77 23.07
CA PHE A 785 -14.42 38.38 24.47
C PHE A 785 -13.70 39.45 25.32
N ALA A 786 -14.36 40.60 25.48
CA ALA A 786 -13.85 41.75 26.23
C ALA A 786 -13.69 41.47 27.74
N ASP A 787 -12.61 40.77 28.07
CA ASP A 787 -11.98 40.44 29.37
C ASP A 787 -12.91 39.78 30.42
N SER A 788 -13.97 40.49 30.82
CA SER A 788 -14.97 40.13 31.84
C SER A 788 -15.67 38.77 31.69
N SER A 789 -15.70 38.18 30.48
CA SER A 789 -16.33 36.88 30.20
C SER A 789 -15.33 35.73 30.02
N TRP A 790 -14.03 36.02 29.92
CA TRP A 790 -12.99 35.03 29.75
C TRP A 790 -12.59 34.41 31.10
N ASN A 791 -12.23 33.13 31.09
CA ASN A 791 -11.63 32.48 32.25
C ASN A 791 -10.35 31.77 31.79
N PRO A 792 -9.15 32.29 32.14
CA PRO A 792 -7.87 31.75 31.66
C PRO A 792 -7.57 30.32 32.13
N ASN A 793 -8.31 29.83 33.14
CA ASN A 793 -8.17 28.49 33.69
C ASN A 793 -9.27 27.52 33.18
N ALA A 794 -10.29 28.01 32.48
CA ALA A 794 -11.36 27.16 31.96
C ALA A 794 -10.90 26.35 30.74
N TRP A 795 -11.40 25.12 30.62
CA TRP A 795 -11.35 24.35 29.39
C TRP A 795 -12.61 24.64 28.58
N TYR A 796 -12.44 25.14 27.36
CA TYR A 796 -13.51 25.31 26.37
C TYR A 796 -13.37 24.23 25.29
N LEU A 797 -14.47 23.96 24.57
CA LEU A 797 -14.44 23.00 23.47
C LEU A 797 -13.50 23.48 22.35
N ASN A 798 -12.84 22.55 21.65
CA ASN A 798 -12.20 22.91 20.39
C ASN A 798 -13.27 23.10 19.29
N SER A 799 -13.04 23.99 18.31
CA SER A 799 -13.91 24.10 17.13
C SER A 799 -14.06 22.78 16.36
N ASN A 800 -13.07 21.91 16.55
CA ASN A 800 -12.90 20.64 15.87
C ASN A 800 -13.43 19.44 16.70
N ASP A 801 -14.09 19.69 17.83
CA ASP A 801 -14.74 18.64 18.64
C ASP A 801 -16.01 18.12 17.98
N GLN A 802 -16.06 16.81 17.74
CA GLN A 802 -17.26 16.12 17.27
C GLN A 802 -17.55 14.93 18.19
N THR A 803 -18.27 15.23 19.28
CA THR A 803 -18.43 14.31 20.42
C THR A 803 -18.89 12.91 20.01
N HIS A 804 -19.87 12.79 19.12
CA HIS A 804 -20.19 11.53 18.44
C HIS A 804 -19.94 11.65 16.94
N ASN A 805 -19.19 10.71 16.38
CA ASN A 805 -19.08 10.47 14.94
C ASN A 805 -19.35 8.97 14.69
N LEU A 806 -20.37 8.65 13.88
CA LEU A 806 -20.78 7.30 13.53
C LEU A 806 -20.83 7.19 12.00
N GLN A 807 -20.17 6.19 11.44
CA GLN A 807 -20.23 5.89 10.01
C GLN A 807 -20.47 4.40 9.79
N ILE A 808 -21.36 4.08 8.85
CA ILE A 808 -21.76 2.72 8.49
C ILE A 808 -21.60 2.61 6.98
N ILE A 809 -20.74 1.71 6.53
CA ILE A 809 -20.46 1.43 5.13
C ILE A 809 -20.79 -0.04 4.84
N GLY A 810 -21.49 -0.28 3.74
CA GLY A 810 -21.71 -1.62 3.20
C GLY A 810 -21.78 -1.58 1.68
N SER A 811 -21.26 -2.62 1.04
CA SER A 811 -21.38 -2.83 -0.40
C SER A 811 -21.62 -4.30 -0.71
N TRP A 812 -22.60 -4.55 -1.57
CA TRP A 812 -23.17 -5.87 -1.85
C TRP A 812 -22.98 -6.25 -3.32
N ARG A 813 -22.52 -7.48 -3.57
CA ARG A 813 -22.30 -8.04 -4.91
C ARG A 813 -23.43 -8.99 -5.28
N PHE A 814 -24.19 -8.61 -6.31
CA PHE A 814 -25.35 -9.32 -6.83
C PHE A 814 -25.00 -10.16 -8.06
N LYS A 815 -25.99 -10.87 -8.61
CA LYS A 815 -25.83 -11.60 -9.88
C LYS A 815 -25.63 -10.65 -11.06
N TRP A 816 -25.14 -11.19 -12.17
CA TRP A 816 -24.95 -10.48 -13.44
C TRP A 816 -23.99 -9.27 -13.36
N GLY A 817 -23.03 -9.26 -12.43
CA GLY A 817 -22.05 -8.18 -12.30
C GLY A 817 -22.65 -6.85 -11.82
N MET A 818 -23.76 -6.88 -11.08
CA MET A 818 -24.29 -5.68 -10.41
C MET A 818 -23.73 -5.60 -8.98
N GLU A 819 -23.28 -4.41 -8.59
CA GLU A 819 -22.90 -4.09 -7.21
C GLU A 819 -23.68 -2.85 -6.75
N ALA A 820 -24.02 -2.77 -5.46
CA ALA A 820 -24.60 -1.58 -4.89
C ALA A 820 -24.11 -1.38 -3.46
N GLY A 821 -23.88 -0.13 -3.07
CA GLY A 821 -23.36 0.23 -1.75
C GLY A 821 -24.10 1.41 -1.13
N MET A 822 -24.00 1.48 0.20
CA MET A 822 -24.54 2.54 1.04
C MET A 822 -23.47 3.02 2.01
N ARG A 823 -23.35 4.35 2.17
CA ARG A 823 -22.69 4.98 3.33
C ARG A 823 -23.73 5.79 4.11
N ILE A 824 -23.77 5.58 5.42
CA ILE A 824 -24.47 6.46 6.38
C ILE A 824 -23.39 7.11 7.26
N ARG A 825 -23.51 8.41 7.49
CA ARG A 825 -22.66 9.19 8.39
C ARG A 825 -23.55 10.07 9.27
N TYR A 826 -23.33 10.02 10.59
CA TYR A 826 -23.93 10.89 11.59
C TYR A 826 -22.83 11.51 12.43
N VAL A 827 -22.85 12.83 12.60
CA VAL A 827 -21.82 13.57 13.33
C VAL A 827 -22.47 14.65 14.21
N THR A 828 -22.01 14.76 15.45
CA THR A 828 -22.35 15.87 16.34
C THR A 828 -21.81 17.16 15.75
N GLY A 829 -22.64 18.20 15.60
CA GLY A 829 -22.20 19.44 14.98
C GLY A 829 -21.10 20.15 15.78
N ASN A 830 -20.25 20.86 15.05
CA ASN A 830 -19.11 21.58 15.60
C ASN A 830 -19.54 22.63 16.65
N PRO A 831 -18.75 22.86 17.70
CA PRO A 831 -19.03 23.87 18.72
C PRO A 831 -18.95 25.28 18.15
N ILE A 832 -19.89 26.12 18.58
CA ILE A 832 -19.99 27.53 18.20
C ILE A 832 -20.19 28.37 19.46
N THR A 833 -19.65 29.59 19.46
CA THR A 833 -20.06 30.57 20.46
C THR A 833 -21.48 31.02 20.08
N PRO A 834 -22.47 30.89 20.97
CA PRO A 834 -23.80 31.41 20.69
C PRO A 834 -23.77 32.93 20.72
N ASN A 835 -24.32 33.56 19.69
CA ASN A 835 -24.68 34.97 19.76
C ASN A 835 -25.93 35.08 20.66
N LEU A 836 -25.86 35.91 21.71
CA LEU A 836 -26.97 36.20 22.61
C LEU A 836 -27.81 37.40 22.13
N GLY A 837 -27.41 38.01 21.01
CA GLY A 837 -28.09 39.12 20.35
C GLY A 837 -27.72 40.48 20.94
N TYR A 838 -28.63 41.43 20.73
CA TYR A 838 -28.61 42.77 21.28
C TYR A 838 -29.52 42.82 22.52
N THR A 839 -28.98 43.18 23.69
CA THR A 839 -29.79 43.42 24.90
C THR A 839 -29.77 44.91 25.26
N ASP A 840 -30.95 45.54 25.21
CA ASP A 840 -31.32 46.80 25.86
C ASP A 840 -30.21 47.86 26.01
N GLY A 841 -29.63 48.28 24.88
CA GLY A 841 -28.79 49.48 24.80
C GLY A 841 -27.35 49.35 25.30
N ILE A 842 -26.87 48.15 25.64
CA ILE A 842 -25.54 47.97 26.26
C ILE A 842 -24.37 48.15 25.27
N PHE A 843 -24.59 47.89 23.98
CA PHE A 843 -23.64 48.20 22.91
C PHE A 843 -24.30 49.01 21.80
N ALA A 844 -23.56 49.96 21.23
CA ALA A 844 -24.01 50.78 20.12
C ALA A 844 -23.87 50.05 18.77
N TYR A 845 -24.50 50.60 17.74
CA TYR A 845 -23.98 50.51 16.39
C TYR A 845 -22.56 51.09 16.37
N ASP A 846 -21.62 50.39 15.75
CA ASP A 846 -20.23 50.81 15.67
C ASP A 846 -20.00 51.51 14.33
N ASP A 847 -19.94 52.85 14.37
CA ASP A 847 -19.75 53.70 13.19
C ASP A 847 -18.39 53.46 12.51
N ASP A 848 -17.36 53.00 13.22
CA ASP A 848 -16.00 52.80 12.67
C ASP A 848 -15.90 51.53 11.81
N ILE A 849 -16.67 50.48 12.14
CA ILE A 849 -16.72 49.20 11.39
C ILE A 849 -18.06 48.94 10.67
N GLY A 850 -19.02 49.86 10.79
CA GLY A 850 -20.29 49.82 10.07
C GLY A 850 -21.26 48.69 10.46
N SER A 851 -21.19 48.18 11.70
CA SER A 851 -21.95 47.01 12.14
C SER A 851 -22.36 47.05 13.62
N TYR A 852 -23.33 46.21 14.01
CA TYR A 852 -23.72 46.06 15.41
C TYR A 852 -22.73 45.16 16.17
N ARG A 853 -22.17 45.65 17.28
CA ARG A 853 -21.46 44.78 18.23
C ARG A 853 -22.49 43.89 18.94
N THR A 854 -22.27 42.57 18.89
CA THR A 854 -23.22 41.57 19.41
C THR A 854 -22.66 40.87 20.65
N ILE A 855 -23.54 40.47 21.57
CA ILE A 855 -23.10 39.87 22.84
C ILE A 855 -22.83 38.38 22.64
N ASN A 856 -21.54 38.02 22.62
CA ASN A 856 -21.13 36.62 22.60
C ASN A 856 -21.39 35.94 23.95
N GLY A 857 -21.99 34.75 23.91
CA GLY A 857 -22.12 33.87 25.07
C GLY A 857 -20.81 33.17 25.43
N LYS A 858 -20.87 32.18 26.34
CA LYS A 858 -19.66 31.45 26.77
C LYS A 858 -18.94 30.81 25.56
N PRO A 859 -17.60 30.91 25.46
CA PRO A 859 -16.82 30.39 24.33
C PRO A 859 -17.20 28.96 23.94
N ARG A 860 -17.60 28.77 22.67
CA ARG A 860 -17.94 27.46 22.08
C ARG A 860 -18.93 26.61 22.93
N SER A 861 -19.92 27.27 23.55
CA SER A 861 -20.89 26.62 24.46
C SER A 861 -22.18 26.08 23.80
N ASP A 862 -22.50 26.51 22.58
CA ASP A 862 -23.57 25.96 21.73
C ASP A 862 -22.95 25.04 20.64
N ARG A 863 -23.77 24.35 19.86
CA ARG A 863 -23.34 23.54 18.72
C ARG A 863 -24.15 23.81 17.47
N MET A 864 -23.51 23.60 16.33
CA MET A 864 -24.23 23.42 15.08
C MET A 864 -25.14 22.18 15.15
N GLY A 865 -26.25 22.21 14.42
CA GLY A 865 -27.14 21.05 14.28
C GLY A 865 -26.40 19.81 13.78
N ALA A 866 -26.81 18.62 14.23
CA ALA A 866 -26.11 17.38 13.92
C ALA A 866 -26.08 17.08 12.41
N PHE A 867 -24.88 16.85 11.87
CA PHE A 867 -24.67 16.54 10.47
C PHE A 867 -25.08 15.09 10.17
N LYS A 868 -25.86 14.91 9.11
CA LYS A 868 -26.33 13.61 8.60
C LYS A 868 -26.05 13.51 7.12
N GLN A 869 -25.55 12.37 6.68
CA GLN A 869 -25.26 12.11 5.28
C GLN A 869 -25.57 10.65 4.94
N LEU A 870 -26.34 10.44 3.86
CA LEU A 870 -26.61 9.17 3.22
C LEU A 870 -26.09 9.26 1.79
N ASP A 871 -25.19 8.36 1.42
CA ASP A 871 -24.63 8.27 0.07
C ASP A 871 -24.90 6.88 -0.50
N ILE A 872 -25.25 6.81 -1.79
CA ILE A 872 -25.66 5.57 -2.46
C ILE A 872 -24.87 5.43 -3.76
N ARG A 873 -24.27 4.25 -3.98
CA ARG A 873 -23.61 3.89 -5.24
C ARG A 873 -24.28 2.66 -5.83
N VAL A 874 -24.48 2.65 -7.15
CA VAL A 874 -24.88 1.48 -7.92
C VAL A 874 -23.95 1.35 -9.11
N GLU A 875 -23.43 0.14 -9.34
CA GLU A 875 -22.47 -0.17 -10.39
C GLU A 875 -22.90 -1.41 -11.17
N LYS A 876 -22.63 -1.40 -12.48
CA LYS A 876 -22.85 -2.50 -13.40
C LYS A 876 -21.56 -2.79 -14.16
N LYS A 877 -20.91 -3.90 -13.84
CA LYS A 877 -19.76 -4.44 -14.57
C LYS A 877 -20.21 -5.28 -15.77
N PHE A 878 -19.46 -5.11 -16.85
CA PHE A 878 -19.48 -5.87 -18.10
C PHE A 878 -18.07 -6.42 -18.30
N THR A 879 -17.98 -7.70 -18.67
CA THR A 879 -16.69 -8.38 -18.92
C THR A 879 -16.68 -8.88 -20.35
N TYR A 880 -15.58 -8.62 -21.06
CA TYR A 880 -15.31 -9.06 -22.42
C TYR A 880 -13.92 -9.72 -22.46
N ASP A 881 -13.63 -10.52 -23.49
CA ASP A 881 -12.41 -11.35 -23.59
C ASP A 881 -11.07 -10.60 -23.48
N LYS A 882 -11.09 -9.27 -23.61
CA LYS A 882 -9.90 -8.39 -23.61
C LYS A 882 -10.03 -7.13 -22.76
N TRP A 883 -11.19 -6.87 -22.15
CA TRP A 883 -11.42 -5.66 -21.37
C TRP A 883 -12.61 -5.82 -20.43
N ILE A 884 -12.61 -5.04 -19.35
CA ILE A 884 -13.69 -4.95 -18.36
C ILE A 884 -14.17 -3.50 -18.35
N MET A 885 -15.48 -3.30 -18.25
CA MET A 885 -16.09 -1.97 -18.09
C MET A 885 -17.11 -1.97 -16.97
N SER A 886 -17.02 -1.01 -16.05
CA SER A 886 -18.05 -0.69 -15.07
C SER A 886 -18.74 0.62 -15.44
N LEU A 887 -20.07 0.63 -15.49
CA LEU A 887 -20.88 1.86 -15.48
C LEU A 887 -21.39 2.10 -14.05
N TYR A 888 -21.28 3.32 -13.54
CA TYR A 888 -21.70 3.64 -12.17
C TYR A 888 -22.49 4.94 -12.02
N LEU A 889 -23.35 4.97 -11.01
CA LEU A 889 -24.00 6.14 -10.43
C LEU A 889 -23.67 6.19 -8.94
N ASP A 890 -23.09 7.30 -8.48
CA ASP A 890 -22.73 7.58 -7.09
C ASP A 890 -23.41 8.90 -6.71
N VAL A 891 -24.26 8.91 -5.69
CA VAL A 891 -25.02 10.10 -5.27
C VAL A 891 -24.75 10.39 -3.81
N GLN A 892 -24.21 11.57 -3.54
CA GLN A 892 -23.87 12.02 -2.19
C GLN A 892 -25.01 12.83 -1.56
N ASN A 893 -25.16 12.72 -0.24
CA ASN A 893 -26.11 13.49 0.57
C ASN A 893 -27.57 13.35 0.08
N VAL A 894 -27.98 12.13 -0.27
CA VAL A 894 -29.33 11.76 -0.73
C VAL A 894 -30.41 12.20 0.28
N ASN A 895 -30.07 12.24 1.56
CA ASN A 895 -30.95 12.72 2.64
C ASN A 895 -31.37 14.19 2.53
N TYR A 896 -30.72 15.01 1.70
CA TYR A 896 -31.05 16.43 1.52
C TYR A 896 -32.56 16.70 1.34
N PHE A 897 -33.27 15.80 0.65
CA PHE A 897 -34.72 15.88 0.42
C PHE A 897 -35.58 15.84 1.71
N TRP A 898 -35.08 15.28 2.81
CA TRP A 898 -35.81 15.12 4.08
C TRP A 898 -35.05 15.64 5.31
N TYR A 899 -33.75 15.89 5.19
CA TYR A 899 -32.90 16.56 6.17
C TYR A 899 -31.70 17.18 5.46
N ASN A 900 -31.74 18.51 5.27
CA ASN A 900 -30.57 19.26 4.84
C ASN A 900 -29.67 19.55 6.06
N SER A 901 -28.46 19.00 6.04
CA SER A 901 -27.50 19.15 7.14
C SER A 901 -26.84 20.53 7.11
N PRO A 902 -26.68 21.21 8.25
CA PRO A 902 -25.98 22.50 8.29
C PRO A 902 -24.48 22.32 8.05
N GLU A 903 -23.91 23.21 7.23
CA GLU A 903 -22.48 23.37 6.96
C GLU A 903 -21.90 24.56 7.73
N SER A 904 -22.67 25.65 7.82
CA SER A 904 -22.33 26.84 8.58
C SER A 904 -23.59 27.59 9.02
N TYR A 905 -23.41 28.48 10.01
CA TYR A 905 -24.39 29.48 10.36
C TYR A 905 -23.90 30.87 9.96
N SER A 906 -24.83 31.69 9.48
CA SER A 906 -24.65 33.12 9.25
C SER A 906 -25.73 33.84 10.04
N TYR A 907 -25.35 34.91 10.74
CA TYR A 907 -26.33 35.79 11.39
C TYR A 907 -26.77 36.90 10.43
N ASN A 908 -27.92 37.50 10.70
CA ASN A 908 -28.31 38.76 10.07
C ASN A 908 -27.49 39.95 10.64
N TYR A 909 -27.72 41.15 10.08
CA TYR A 909 -26.90 42.35 10.32
C TYR A 909 -26.83 42.83 11.79
N ASP A 910 -27.88 42.57 12.57
CA ASP A 910 -27.99 42.94 13.99
C ASP A 910 -27.77 41.74 14.95
N GLY A 911 -27.50 40.55 14.41
CA GLY A 911 -27.28 39.32 15.18
C GLY A 911 -28.55 38.64 15.72
N SER A 912 -29.75 39.19 15.49
CA SER A 912 -31.01 38.67 16.05
C SER A 912 -31.51 37.35 15.43
N GLU A 913 -31.17 37.07 14.16
CA GLU A 913 -31.58 35.85 13.44
C GLU A 913 -30.37 35.05 12.94
N ARG A 914 -30.50 33.71 12.96
CA ARG A 914 -29.46 32.77 12.51
C ARG A 914 -29.95 31.93 11.33
N GLN A 915 -29.42 32.16 10.13
CA GLN A 915 -29.66 31.31 8.96
C GLN A 915 -28.64 30.16 8.88
N ALA A 916 -29.10 28.97 8.49
CA ALA A 916 -28.24 27.85 8.15
C ALA A 916 -27.95 27.83 6.64
N THR A 917 -26.67 27.75 6.28
CA THR A 917 -26.25 27.23 4.98
C THR A 917 -26.10 25.73 5.13
N GLY A 918 -26.74 24.94 4.25
CA GLY A 918 -26.78 23.49 4.37
C GLY A 918 -26.37 22.77 3.09
N SER A 919 -25.79 21.58 3.29
CA SER A 919 -25.07 20.74 2.31
C SER A 919 -25.75 20.58 0.95
N ILE A 920 -24.95 20.38 -0.09
CA ILE A 920 -25.42 20.10 -1.45
C ILE A 920 -25.58 18.59 -1.72
N ILE A 921 -26.39 18.23 -2.72
CA ILE A 921 -26.37 16.89 -3.33
C ILE A 921 -25.30 16.88 -4.42
N ILE A 922 -24.50 15.81 -4.50
CA ILE A 922 -23.48 15.64 -5.53
C ILE A 922 -23.73 14.32 -6.27
N PRO A 923 -24.37 14.35 -7.45
CA PRO A 923 -24.43 13.19 -8.33
C PRO A 923 -23.12 13.08 -9.13
N SER A 924 -22.59 11.86 -9.24
CA SER A 924 -21.54 11.49 -10.19
C SER A 924 -21.99 10.27 -10.97
N ILE A 925 -22.03 10.41 -12.30
CA ILE A 925 -22.21 9.30 -13.24
C ILE A 925 -20.86 9.12 -13.92
N GLY A 926 -20.41 7.88 -14.07
CA GLY A 926 -19.15 7.61 -14.76
C GLY A 926 -19.05 6.21 -15.34
N PHE A 927 -18.00 6.02 -16.13
CA PHE A 927 -17.54 4.71 -16.55
C PHE A 927 -16.06 4.53 -16.20
N HIS A 928 -15.70 3.27 -15.93
CA HIS A 928 -14.35 2.81 -15.66
C HIS A 928 -14.07 1.63 -16.60
N ALA A 929 -12.97 1.65 -17.35
CA ALA A 929 -12.58 0.57 -18.25
C ALA A 929 -11.13 0.13 -18.00
N GLU A 930 -10.86 -1.18 -18.00
CA GLU A 930 -9.53 -1.78 -17.84
C GLU A 930 -9.26 -2.81 -18.96
N PHE A 931 -8.02 -2.85 -19.46
CA PHE A 931 -7.47 -3.75 -20.49
C PHE A 931 -6.12 -4.33 -20.01
#